data_AF-A0A800F8H8-F1
#
_entry.id   AF-A0A800F8H8-F1
#
_cell.length_a   1.000
_cell.length_b   1.000
_cell.length_c   1.000
_cell.angle_alpha   90.00
_cell.angle_beta   90.00
_cell.angle_gamma   90.00
#
_symmetry.space_group_name_H-M   'P 1'
#
loop_
_entity.id
_entity.type
_entity.pdbx_description
1 polymer ?
#
loop_
_entity_poly.entity_id
_entity_poly.type
_entity_poly.pdbx_seq_one_letter_code
_entity_poly.pdbx_strand_id
1 'polypeptide(L)'
;MTSHATPSLDARPSAPPHTRPKSRMVAGALAAVLVLACSGPEPDVDLAVEDAQGADAGQIADADQNVDIVHPDSIPPAPVLSPDEALADLELESGFEAQLVAAEPDVVDPVALTFDENGAMWVVEMRGYMPTLDGAGEEDPVGRIVVLRDLDSDGRYESSTVFMDGLVLPRAIAVYAGGILVAEPPNLLFVEKRGFVAGRVTVVDSLYAVGGNPEHQPNGLLLATDNWIYSAKSDVRYRLRDGEWLKETTEYRGQWGITQDDWGRLFYNDNSTTLRGDDLPPGTFESNPHHTASTPSPYGARRASNRVFPSRVTPGVNRGYRPATLDDRGRLANVTSAAGPVIYRGDNFPEAFRGNAFVQETAGHLVKRVLLAEVDGRIEGSFPYEGREFLTSTDERFRPVNGYTAPDGSLYVVDMYRGVIQHVTYLTEYLQRQIESRGLALPIGLGRIYRIKWAGSELGPTPELGSASSSELVAHLAHANGWWRDTAQRLLVERQAAGVRSELEAMVAEHLDPRARLHALWTLEGIGRLTVDVLESGAASGHPKLIGAVAALTSEVPADQALDLLERLAGSSTAEVAPQIAAATTALSTTHRDRAWSIQVALAARHPDTPILIDGILGALEDREAAFVQFASEAGVDEGRLVGAATAAAGLALATPAAERPLPPELAPQFAAGLAVYSEYCGTCHGGDGQGLPTVSPPLVRSKWALQDTDPLVRLVLDGMSGRVSVDGTMYDVPRISGVMPGIRSTAVTDEQIADVLTYVRNAWGNQANAISAEFVGEVRTTGPVRPEPYTAELLSASESGWTPLFDGASLEGWSLLNGTAMYEARDGRIIGTSVAGSPNSFLATDREFSDFILELEFLVDRDMNSGIQIRSHSLPEYRDGRVHGYQVEIDPSDRKWTGGLYDEARRGWLFPLDGFPRAQAAFRQDEWNHFRIEAVGDHIRTWVNGVLTTDLIDPLTPRGFIALQVHSVSDENVGLGVQWRGIRIKEVRR
;
A
#
# COMPACT_ATOMS: atom_id res chain seq x y z
N MET A 1 -9.24 62.08 -9.32
CA MET A 1 -8.66 62.77 -8.15
C MET A 1 -7.80 61.70 -7.46
N THR A 2 -6.51 61.51 -7.80
CA THR A 2 -5.30 62.32 -7.48
C THR A 2 -4.89 62.25 -5.99
N SER A 3 -3.64 61.91 -5.59
CA SER A 3 -2.44 61.45 -6.36
C SER A 3 -1.22 61.19 -5.44
N HIS A 4 -0.33 60.24 -5.81
CA HIS A 4 1.13 60.17 -5.48
C HIS A 4 1.57 60.01 -3.98
N ALA A 5 2.79 59.55 -3.58
CA ALA A 5 3.88 58.77 -4.21
C ALA A 5 4.93 58.27 -3.14
N THR A 6 5.99 57.55 -3.58
CA THR A 6 7.22 57.01 -2.90
C THR A 6 8.23 58.11 -2.45
N PRO A 7 9.40 57.90 -1.73
CA PRO A 7 10.44 56.80 -1.67
C PRO A 7 10.86 56.33 -0.22
N SER A 8 11.80 55.40 0.11
CA SER A 8 13.18 54.95 -0.33
C SER A 8 14.33 55.91 0.12
N LEU A 9 15.56 55.58 0.62
CA LEU A 9 16.52 54.43 0.75
C LEU A 9 17.58 54.79 1.88
N ASP A 10 18.63 54.09 2.39
CA ASP A 10 19.25 52.72 2.41
C ASP A 10 20.40 52.64 3.51
N ALA A 11 21.08 51.49 3.67
CA ALA A 11 22.54 51.27 3.96
C ALA A 11 23.04 50.59 5.29
N ARG A 12 24.16 49.84 5.18
CA ARG A 12 24.96 49.11 6.23
C ARG A 12 26.39 49.77 6.40
N PRO A 13 27.51 49.20 6.98
CA PRO A 13 27.79 47.92 7.69
C PRO A 13 28.83 47.89 8.89
N SER A 14 28.94 46.70 9.54
CA SER A 14 30.14 45.96 10.08
C SER A 14 31.11 46.43 11.21
N ALA A 15 31.05 45.71 12.37
CA ALA A 15 32.12 44.95 13.11
C ALA A 15 33.42 45.63 13.67
N PRO A 16 34.34 44.91 14.41
CA PRO A 16 34.30 44.23 15.74
C PRO A 16 35.42 44.79 16.70
N PRO A 17 36.18 44.10 17.63
CA PRO A 17 36.09 42.80 18.35
C PRO A 17 36.46 42.78 19.90
N HIS A 18 36.37 41.59 20.52
CA HIS A 18 36.97 40.98 21.75
C HIS A 18 37.71 41.74 22.90
N THR A 19 37.41 41.40 24.18
CA THR A 19 38.24 40.55 25.12
C THR A 19 37.55 40.28 26.51
N ARG A 20 38.26 39.76 27.55
CA ARG A 20 37.79 38.97 28.75
C ARG A 20 38.48 39.45 30.08
N PRO A 21 38.30 38.92 31.34
CA PRO A 21 37.25 38.09 32.03
C PRO A 21 37.01 38.36 33.59
N LYS A 22 36.25 37.47 34.31
CA LYS A 22 36.21 37.15 35.79
C LYS A 22 35.45 38.10 36.77
N SER A 23 34.86 37.69 37.93
CA SER A 23 34.47 36.37 38.52
C SER A 23 33.66 36.42 39.87
N ARG A 24 32.74 35.46 40.14
CA ARG A 24 32.23 34.94 41.47
C ARG A 24 31.41 35.90 42.40
N MET A 25 30.42 35.49 43.24
CA MET A 25 29.66 34.22 43.51
C MET A 25 28.42 34.46 44.46
N VAL A 26 27.55 33.44 44.64
CA VAL A 26 26.53 33.21 45.74
C VAL A 26 25.02 33.50 45.46
N ALA A 27 24.30 32.42 45.12
CA ALA A 27 22.92 31.95 45.43
C ALA A 27 21.73 32.87 45.81
N GLY A 28 20.51 32.58 45.29
CA GLY A 28 19.26 33.24 45.74
C GLY A 28 17.86 32.90 45.14
N ALA A 29 17.55 31.66 44.73
CA ALA A 29 16.18 31.15 44.41
C ALA A 29 15.41 31.65 43.14
N LEU A 30 14.40 30.84 42.76
CA LEU A 30 13.39 30.96 41.66
C LEU A 30 13.87 31.17 40.21
N ALA A 31 13.57 30.18 39.35
CA ALA A 31 13.25 30.36 37.93
C ALA A 31 12.50 29.11 37.41
N ALA A 32 11.85 29.23 36.25
CA ALA A 32 11.22 28.12 35.54
C ALA A 32 11.65 28.13 34.06
N VAL A 33 11.54 26.97 33.40
CA VAL A 33 11.38 26.80 31.93
C VAL A 33 12.60 27.01 31.01
N LEU A 34 12.67 26.12 29.99
CA LEU A 34 13.49 26.08 28.75
C LEU A 34 15.03 25.84 28.78
N VAL A 35 15.37 24.56 28.52
CA VAL A 35 16.07 24.06 27.29
C VAL A 35 17.62 23.95 27.16
N LEU A 36 18.01 22.72 26.78
CA LEU A 36 19.18 22.20 26.03
C LEU A 36 20.57 21.93 26.68
N ALA A 37 21.10 20.75 26.26
CA ALA A 37 22.49 20.31 26.14
C ALA A 37 23.21 19.60 27.32
N CYS A 38 23.05 18.28 27.38
CA CYS A 38 24.06 17.22 27.59
C CYS A 38 25.18 17.37 28.65
N SER A 39 25.20 16.51 29.68
CA SER A 39 26.21 15.41 29.82
C SER A 39 26.18 14.62 31.16
N GLY A 40 25.23 13.68 31.31
CA GLY A 40 25.28 12.54 32.27
C GLY A 40 25.35 12.83 33.78
N PRO A 41 25.48 11.79 34.64
CA PRO A 41 25.37 10.35 34.36
C PRO A 41 24.05 9.73 34.89
N GLU A 42 23.80 8.46 34.57
CA GLU A 42 22.69 7.65 35.10
C GLU A 42 23.02 7.06 36.49
N PRO A 43 22.01 6.70 37.31
CA PRO A 43 22.17 5.85 38.48
C PRO A 43 21.76 4.40 38.16
N ASP A 44 22.70 3.46 38.28
CA ASP A 44 22.45 2.02 38.04
C ASP A 44 21.37 1.45 38.96
N VAL A 45 20.39 0.73 38.39
CA VAL A 45 19.62 -0.31 39.06
C VAL A 45 19.42 -1.48 38.08
N ASP A 46 20.30 -2.47 38.16
CA ASP A 46 20.24 -3.68 37.33
C ASP A 46 18.93 -4.46 37.50
N LEU A 47 18.10 -4.45 36.45
CA LEU A 47 17.21 -5.55 36.09
C LEU A 47 17.33 -5.78 34.59
N ALA A 48 18.22 -6.70 34.21
CA ALA A 48 18.54 -6.98 32.81
C ALA A 48 17.32 -7.56 32.06
N VAL A 49 16.67 -6.72 31.28
CA VAL A 49 15.93 -7.13 30.08
C VAL A 49 16.89 -6.96 28.92
N GLU A 50 17.52 -8.04 28.47
CA GLU A 50 18.37 -8.00 27.28
C GLU A 50 17.50 -7.68 26.05
N ASP A 51 17.78 -6.56 25.39
CA ASP A 51 17.24 -6.27 24.06
C ASP A 51 17.69 -7.38 23.11
N ALA A 52 16.75 -8.20 22.64
CA ALA A 52 17.00 -9.31 21.72
C ALA A 52 17.29 -8.85 20.27
N GLN A 53 18.09 -7.79 20.12
CA GLN A 53 18.58 -7.23 18.85
C GLN A 53 20.03 -7.70 18.58
N GLY A 54 20.28 -9.00 18.68
CA GLY A 54 21.65 -9.54 18.63
C GLY A 54 21.81 -11.06 18.58
N ALA A 55 20.80 -11.79 18.11
CA ALA A 55 20.90 -13.24 17.85
C ALA A 55 21.02 -13.52 16.34
N ASP A 56 21.96 -14.37 15.97
CA ASP A 56 22.31 -14.67 14.58
C ASP A 56 21.17 -15.43 13.88
N ALA A 57 20.52 -14.78 12.90
CA ALA A 57 19.28 -15.27 12.26
C ALA A 57 19.52 -16.37 11.20
N GLY A 58 20.47 -17.26 11.45
CA GLY A 58 20.59 -18.53 10.73
C GLY A 58 19.37 -19.40 11.03
N GLN A 59 18.84 -20.04 9.97
CA GLN A 59 17.64 -20.90 9.93
C GLN A 59 17.14 -21.42 11.29
N ILE A 60 16.31 -20.62 11.99
CA ILE A 60 15.49 -21.12 13.08
C ILE A 60 14.37 -21.94 12.43
N ALA A 61 14.52 -23.26 12.43
CA ALA A 61 13.43 -24.16 12.06
C ALA A 61 12.19 -23.84 12.91
N ASP A 62 10.99 -23.88 12.34
CA ASP A 62 9.78 -23.59 13.10
C ASP A 62 9.72 -24.51 14.32
N ALA A 63 9.48 -23.92 15.49
CA ALA A 63 9.65 -24.62 16.76
C ALA A 63 8.72 -25.84 16.81
N ASP A 64 9.21 -26.95 17.40
CA ASP A 64 8.49 -28.22 17.38
C ASP A 64 7.08 -28.06 17.97
N GLN A 65 6.07 -28.22 17.13
CA GLN A 65 4.67 -28.03 17.49
C GLN A 65 4.19 -29.04 18.56
N ASN A 66 4.98 -30.08 18.85
CA ASN A 66 4.74 -31.04 19.92
C ASN A 66 5.23 -30.56 21.30
N VAL A 67 5.89 -29.40 21.40
CA VAL A 67 6.33 -28.81 22.67
C VAL A 67 5.22 -27.93 23.26
N ASP A 68 4.65 -28.38 24.36
CA ASP A 68 3.74 -27.55 25.17
C ASP A 68 4.55 -26.65 26.11
N ILE A 69 4.61 -25.36 25.80
CA ILE A 69 5.36 -24.33 26.55
C ILE A 69 4.77 -24.09 27.96
N VAL A 70 3.47 -24.30 28.13
CA VAL A 70 2.78 -24.21 29.41
C VAL A 70 2.56 -25.61 29.97
N HIS A 71 3.03 -25.88 31.19
CA HIS A 71 2.89 -27.20 31.81
C HIS A 71 1.39 -27.53 32.03
N PRO A 72 0.89 -28.74 31.69
CA PRO A 72 -0.53 -29.06 31.77
C PRO A 72 -1.17 -28.76 33.14
N ASP A 73 -0.48 -29.11 34.24
CA ASP A 73 -0.97 -28.86 35.61
C ASP A 73 -1.07 -27.37 36.00
N SER A 74 -0.50 -26.44 35.20
CA SER A 74 -0.65 -24.99 35.41
C SER A 74 -1.70 -24.34 34.51
N ILE A 75 -2.45 -25.13 33.72
CA ILE A 75 -3.54 -24.63 32.88
C ILE A 75 -4.88 -24.81 33.64
N PRO A 76 -5.62 -23.73 33.95
CA PRO A 76 -6.95 -23.83 34.56
C PRO A 76 -7.94 -24.57 33.65
N PRO A 77 -8.97 -25.24 34.23
CA PRO A 77 -10.09 -25.75 33.45
C PRO A 77 -10.78 -24.67 32.63
N ALA A 78 -11.33 -25.05 31.46
CA ALA A 78 -12.14 -24.18 30.60
C ALA A 78 -13.60 -24.67 30.57
N PRO A 79 -14.36 -24.51 31.67
CA PRO A 79 -15.78 -24.89 31.73
C PRO A 79 -16.61 -24.08 30.71
N VAL A 80 -17.89 -24.43 30.59
CA VAL A 80 -18.89 -23.54 30.00
C VAL A 80 -19.56 -22.84 31.18
N LEU A 81 -19.38 -21.52 31.29
CA LEU A 81 -20.06 -20.71 32.30
C LEU A 81 -21.45 -20.32 31.78
N SER A 82 -22.43 -20.19 32.67
CA SER A 82 -23.68 -19.49 32.35
C SER A 82 -23.43 -17.99 32.12
N PRO A 83 -24.35 -17.25 31.48
CA PRO A 83 -24.17 -15.82 31.23
C PRO A 83 -23.95 -14.97 32.50
N ASP A 84 -24.61 -15.31 33.61
CA ASP A 84 -24.39 -14.65 34.91
C ASP A 84 -23.02 -14.98 35.53
N GLU A 85 -22.54 -16.22 35.38
CA GLU A 85 -21.21 -16.63 35.87
C GLU A 85 -20.08 -15.98 35.07
N ALA A 86 -20.21 -15.87 33.74
CA ALA A 86 -19.23 -15.17 32.92
C ALA A 86 -19.25 -13.65 33.14
N LEU A 87 -20.44 -13.05 33.32
CA LEU A 87 -20.55 -11.63 33.72
C LEU A 87 -19.82 -11.36 35.04
N ALA A 88 -19.87 -12.30 35.99
CA ALA A 88 -19.19 -12.20 37.28
C ALA A 88 -17.66 -12.50 37.24
N ASP A 89 -17.15 -13.05 36.13
CA ASP A 89 -15.73 -13.31 35.88
C ASP A 89 -15.01 -12.12 35.20
N LEU A 90 -15.77 -11.13 34.69
CA LEU A 90 -15.19 -9.94 34.05
C LEU A 90 -14.52 -9.00 35.08
N GLU A 91 -13.19 -8.93 35.05
CA GLU A 91 -12.40 -7.95 35.78
C GLU A 91 -12.32 -6.63 34.98
N LEU A 92 -12.72 -5.51 35.59
CA LEU A 92 -12.80 -4.18 34.96
C LEU A 92 -11.91 -3.13 35.65
N GLU A 93 -11.59 -2.05 34.93
CA GLU A 93 -11.08 -0.81 35.54
C GLU A 93 -12.04 -0.27 36.61
N SER A 94 -11.49 0.08 37.78
CA SER A 94 -12.22 0.64 38.91
C SER A 94 -13.08 1.85 38.53
N GLY A 95 -14.38 1.75 38.77
CA GLY A 95 -15.38 2.78 38.41
C GLY A 95 -16.29 2.38 37.26
N PHE A 96 -16.01 1.27 36.57
CA PHE A 96 -16.92 0.67 35.58
C PHE A 96 -17.73 -0.48 36.17
N GLU A 97 -18.89 -0.72 35.56
CA GLU A 97 -19.72 -1.91 35.76
C GLU A 97 -20.07 -2.53 34.41
N ALA A 98 -20.09 -3.86 34.35
CA ALA A 98 -20.60 -4.62 33.21
C ALA A 98 -22.07 -5.00 33.46
N GLN A 99 -22.85 -5.05 32.38
CA GLN A 99 -24.23 -5.54 32.38
C GLN A 99 -24.41 -6.49 31.19
N LEU A 100 -25.04 -7.64 31.42
CA LEU A 100 -25.46 -8.52 30.33
C LEU A 100 -26.71 -7.94 29.65
N VAL A 101 -26.57 -7.61 28.37
CA VAL A 101 -27.62 -7.03 27.51
C VAL A 101 -28.44 -8.13 26.86
N ALA A 102 -27.75 -9.10 26.25
CA ALA A 102 -28.33 -10.26 25.60
C ALA A 102 -27.37 -11.46 25.67
N ALA A 103 -27.91 -12.67 25.61
CA ALA A 103 -27.18 -13.93 25.59
C ALA A 103 -27.93 -14.99 24.76
N GLU A 104 -27.37 -16.18 24.65
CA GLU A 104 -28.11 -17.34 24.18
C GLU A 104 -29.38 -17.61 25.01
N PRO A 105 -30.52 -18.00 24.40
CA PRO A 105 -30.73 -18.33 23.00
C PRO A 105 -31.12 -17.14 22.10
N ASP A 106 -31.30 -15.94 22.66
CA ASP A 106 -31.82 -14.76 21.96
C ASP A 106 -30.82 -14.14 20.98
N VAL A 107 -29.52 -14.35 21.22
CA VAL A 107 -28.42 -14.07 20.29
C VAL A 107 -27.40 -15.22 20.34
N VAL A 108 -26.83 -15.59 19.19
CA VAL A 108 -25.91 -16.75 19.03
C VAL A 108 -24.81 -16.45 18.03
N ASP A 109 -23.57 -16.83 18.35
CA ASP A 109 -22.35 -16.58 17.56
C ASP A 109 -22.28 -15.13 17.00
N PRO A 110 -22.51 -14.08 17.82
CA PRO A 110 -22.56 -12.72 17.33
C PRO A 110 -21.16 -12.20 16.97
N VAL A 111 -21.07 -11.50 15.84
CA VAL A 111 -19.79 -10.96 15.35
C VAL A 111 -19.78 -9.46 15.11
N ALA A 112 -20.94 -8.88 14.81
CA ALA A 112 -21.11 -7.44 14.56
C ALA A 112 -22.51 -6.99 14.94
N LEU A 113 -22.68 -5.71 15.28
CA LEU A 113 -24.00 -5.11 15.49
C LEU A 113 -24.06 -3.65 15.02
N THR A 114 -25.27 -3.11 14.98
CA THR A 114 -25.55 -1.68 14.78
C THR A 114 -26.88 -1.32 15.45
N PHE A 115 -27.16 -0.02 15.64
CA PHE A 115 -28.42 0.45 16.20
C PHE A 115 -29.21 1.24 15.15
N ASP A 116 -30.52 1.01 15.05
CA ASP A 116 -31.37 1.87 14.23
C ASP A 116 -31.80 3.16 14.96
N GLU A 117 -32.42 4.07 14.20
CA GLU A 117 -32.82 5.39 14.66
C GLU A 117 -33.82 5.42 15.83
N ASN A 118 -34.36 4.27 16.24
CA ASN A 118 -35.24 4.12 17.40
C ASN A 118 -34.67 3.15 18.45
N GLY A 119 -33.36 2.87 18.39
CA GLY A 119 -32.62 2.16 19.43
C GLY A 119 -32.67 0.63 19.34
N ALA A 120 -33.39 0.05 18.38
CA ALA A 120 -33.34 -1.39 18.16
C ALA A 120 -31.94 -1.82 17.72
N MET A 121 -31.44 -2.94 18.26
CA MET A 121 -30.08 -3.42 18.06
C MET A 121 -30.07 -4.57 17.06
N TRP A 122 -29.49 -4.34 15.90
CA TRP A 122 -29.43 -5.27 14.77
C TRP A 122 -28.10 -6.01 14.81
N VAL A 123 -28.12 -7.33 14.99
CA VAL A 123 -26.94 -8.17 15.25
C VAL A 123 -26.74 -9.20 14.14
N VAL A 124 -25.49 -9.39 13.74
CA VAL A 124 -25.03 -10.42 12.79
C VAL A 124 -24.63 -11.67 13.56
N GLU A 125 -25.29 -12.79 13.28
CA GLU A 125 -25.00 -14.11 13.86
C GLU A 125 -24.23 -14.96 12.84
N MET A 126 -22.94 -15.19 13.07
CA MET A 126 -22.07 -15.95 12.17
C MET A 126 -22.06 -17.45 12.52
N ARG A 127 -23.26 -18.02 12.74
CA ARG A 127 -23.49 -19.38 13.27
C ARG A 127 -22.79 -20.51 12.51
N GLY A 128 -22.44 -20.28 11.24
CA GLY A 128 -21.73 -21.23 10.39
C GLY A 128 -20.21 -21.26 10.57
N TYR A 129 -19.61 -20.36 11.36
CA TYR A 129 -18.14 -20.29 11.48
C TYR A 129 -17.57 -21.45 12.31
N MET A 130 -16.57 -22.15 11.76
CA MET A 130 -15.85 -23.28 12.36
C MET A 130 -16.76 -24.22 13.19
N PRO A 131 -17.76 -24.89 12.56
CA PRO A 131 -18.68 -25.79 13.25
C PRO A 131 -18.00 -27.09 13.69
N THR A 132 -16.88 -27.43 13.05
CA THR A 132 -15.93 -28.50 13.37
C THR A 132 -14.50 -27.98 13.18
N LEU A 133 -13.50 -28.71 13.68
CA LEU A 133 -12.09 -28.29 13.58
C LEU A 133 -11.52 -28.37 12.16
N ASP A 134 -12.19 -29.08 11.26
CA ASP A 134 -11.87 -29.21 9.83
C ASP A 134 -12.72 -28.31 8.91
N GLY A 135 -13.56 -27.42 9.46
CA GLY A 135 -14.39 -26.49 8.67
C GLY A 135 -15.60 -27.15 7.97
N ALA A 136 -15.96 -28.38 8.37
CA ALA A 136 -17.00 -29.16 7.69
C ALA A 136 -18.41 -28.62 7.99
N GLY A 137 -18.90 -27.76 7.10
CA GLY A 137 -20.24 -27.14 7.19
C GLY A 137 -20.23 -25.61 7.16
N GLU A 138 -19.09 -24.95 6.95
CA GLU A 138 -19.03 -23.48 6.93
C GLU A 138 -19.84 -22.83 5.77
N GLU A 139 -20.06 -23.57 4.69
CA GLU A 139 -20.91 -23.17 3.56
C GLU A 139 -22.42 -23.40 3.80
N ASP A 140 -22.83 -23.98 4.93
CA ASP A 140 -24.25 -24.19 5.23
C ASP A 140 -24.93 -22.83 5.54
N PRO A 141 -26.09 -22.51 4.92
CA PRO A 141 -26.79 -21.25 5.11
C PRO A 141 -27.52 -21.22 6.47
N VAL A 142 -26.78 -21.01 7.55
CA VAL A 142 -27.27 -20.99 8.94
C VAL A 142 -27.04 -19.66 9.66
N GLY A 143 -26.35 -18.71 9.03
CA GLY A 143 -26.13 -17.36 9.54
C GLY A 143 -27.38 -16.48 9.44
N ARG A 144 -27.45 -15.43 10.28
CA ARG A 144 -28.67 -14.62 10.46
C ARG A 144 -28.40 -13.16 10.73
N ILE A 145 -29.44 -12.35 10.49
CA ILE A 145 -29.61 -11.03 11.10
C ILE A 145 -30.77 -11.12 12.10
N VAL A 146 -30.49 -10.85 13.37
CA VAL A 146 -31.51 -10.72 14.43
C VAL A 146 -31.64 -9.28 14.88
N VAL A 147 -32.85 -8.87 15.24
CA VAL A 147 -33.14 -7.57 15.84
C VAL A 147 -33.57 -7.78 17.27
N LEU A 148 -32.74 -7.29 18.18
CA LEU A 148 -33.02 -7.24 19.61
C LEU A 148 -33.69 -5.90 19.93
N ARG A 149 -34.66 -5.90 20.84
CA ARG A 149 -35.29 -4.66 21.34
C ARG A 149 -35.45 -4.69 22.86
N ASP A 150 -35.03 -3.59 23.47
CA ASP A 150 -35.50 -3.10 24.76
C ASP A 150 -36.98 -2.67 24.61
N LEU A 151 -37.87 -3.14 25.49
CA LEU A 151 -39.31 -2.88 25.41
C LEU A 151 -39.89 -2.04 26.57
N ASP A 152 -39.14 -1.80 27.65
CA ASP A 152 -39.57 -0.96 28.77
C ASP A 152 -38.58 0.16 29.18
N SER A 153 -37.45 0.24 28.47
CA SER A 153 -36.36 1.20 28.62
C SER A 153 -35.56 1.10 29.93
N ASP A 154 -35.46 -0.11 30.51
CA ASP A 154 -34.52 -0.39 31.61
C ASP A 154 -33.06 -0.63 31.14
N GLY A 155 -32.85 -0.79 29.84
CA GLY A 155 -31.55 -1.04 29.22
C GLY A 155 -31.24 -2.52 28.98
N ARG A 156 -32.17 -3.44 29.24
CA ARG A 156 -32.08 -4.85 28.81
C ARG A 156 -32.87 -5.04 27.51
N TYR A 157 -32.83 -6.24 26.93
CA TYR A 157 -33.39 -6.50 25.60
C TYR A 157 -34.25 -7.77 25.63
N GLU A 158 -35.57 -7.61 25.78
CA GLU A 158 -36.54 -8.69 26.08
C GLU A 158 -37.08 -9.38 24.83
N SER A 159 -36.73 -8.88 23.64
CA SER A 159 -37.32 -9.30 22.37
C SER A 159 -36.24 -9.56 21.32
N SER A 160 -35.91 -10.83 21.07
CA SER A 160 -35.24 -11.22 19.82
C SER A 160 -36.25 -11.44 18.68
N THR A 161 -35.87 -11.10 17.45
CA THR A 161 -36.65 -11.32 16.22
C THR A 161 -35.72 -11.53 15.03
N VAL A 162 -35.80 -12.69 14.39
CA VAL A 162 -35.03 -12.97 13.15
C VAL A 162 -35.58 -12.12 12.01
N PHE A 163 -34.77 -11.19 11.49
CA PHE A 163 -35.12 -10.35 10.33
C PHE A 163 -34.77 -11.04 9.01
N MET A 164 -33.63 -11.74 8.98
CA MET A 164 -33.16 -12.51 7.83
C MET A 164 -32.45 -13.78 8.33
N ASP A 165 -32.70 -14.90 7.65
CA ASP A 165 -32.18 -16.23 7.94
C ASP A 165 -31.70 -16.86 6.62
N GLY A 166 -30.87 -17.90 6.71
CA GLY A 166 -30.34 -18.58 5.53
C GLY A 166 -29.15 -17.89 4.88
N LEU A 167 -28.34 -17.15 5.66
CA LEU A 167 -27.14 -16.48 5.17
C LEU A 167 -25.89 -17.37 5.32
N VAL A 168 -24.99 -17.35 4.34
CA VAL A 168 -23.68 -18.01 4.45
C VAL A 168 -22.66 -17.05 5.08
N LEU A 169 -22.16 -17.39 6.27
CA LEU A 169 -21.11 -16.66 7.00
C LEU A 169 -21.25 -15.11 6.95
N PRO A 170 -22.36 -14.50 7.38
CA PRO A 170 -22.47 -13.04 7.34
C PRO A 170 -21.50 -12.39 8.34
N ARG A 171 -20.85 -11.27 7.95
CA ARG A 171 -19.79 -10.61 8.75
C ARG A 171 -20.09 -9.19 9.24
N ALA A 172 -20.95 -8.45 8.56
CA ALA A 172 -21.16 -7.03 8.86
C ALA A 172 -22.55 -6.54 8.48
N ILE A 173 -23.00 -5.48 9.16
CA ILE A 173 -24.30 -4.83 8.98
C ILE A 173 -24.17 -3.31 9.12
N ALA A 174 -25.00 -2.56 8.39
CA ALA A 174 -25.26 -1.14 8.63
C ALA A 174 -26.74 -0.81 8.35
N VAL A 175 -27.37 0.03 9.19
CA VAL A 175 -28.72 0.58 8.90
C VAL A 175 -28.57 1.86 8.08
N TYR A 176 -29.16 1.89 6.89
CA TYR A 176 -28.98 2.97 5.91
C TYR A 176 -30.10 2.98 4.86
N ALA A 177 -30.44 4.15 4.33
CA ALA A 177 -31.36 4.38 3.21
C ALA A 177 -32.73 3.68 3.34
N GLY A 178 -33.32 3.65 4.54
CA GLY A 178 -34.57 2.92 4.79
C GLY A 178 -34.46 1.39 4.66
N GLY A 179 -33.26 0.83 4.83
CA GLY A 179 -32.97 -0.60 4.81
C GLY A 179 -31.78 -0.96 5.68
N ILE A 180 -31.16 -2.11 5.39
CA ILE A 180 -29.85 -2.51 5.90
C ILE A 180 -28.92 -2.90 4.76
N LEU A 181 -27.63 -2.65 4.92
CA LEU A 181 -26.57 -3.34 4.19
C LEU A 181 -26.13 -4.58 4.99
N VAL A 182 -25.84 -5.68 4.30
CA VAL A 182 -25.34 -6.94 4.86
C VAL A 182 -24.17 -7.43 4.02
N ALA A 183 -23.06 -7.77 4.67
CA ALA A 183 -21.92 -8.45 4.05
C ALA A 183 -22.07 -9.97 4.17
N GLU A 184 -22.47 -10.62 3.07
CA GLU A 184 -22.63 -12.08 2.93
C GLU A 184 -21.91 -12.55 1.66
N PRO A 185 -20.79 -13.30 1.76
CA PRO A 185 -19.97 -13.65 0.60
C PRO A 185 -20.72 -14.31 -0.56
N PRO A 186 -20.36 -13.99 -1.82
CA PRO A 186 -19.38 -12.98 -2.23
C PRO A 186 -19.89 -11.53 -2.22
N ASN A 187 -21.10 -11.28 -1.71
CA ASN A 187 -21.89 -10.09 -1.97
C ASN A 187 -21.85 -9.02 -0.85
N LEU A 188 -22.05 -7.77 -1.27
CA LEU A 188 -22.69 -6.74 -0.46
C LEU A 188 -24.16 -6.66 -0.85
N LEU A 189 -25.07 -6.94 0.09
CA LEU A 189 -26.51 -6.92 -0.12
C LEU A 189 -27.12 -5.68 0.53
N PHE A 190 -28.06 -5.03 -0.17
CA PHE A 190 -29.01 -4.08 0.41
C PHE A 190 -30.38 -4.73 0.57
N VAL A 191 -31.00 -4.58 1.74
CA VAL A 191 -32.30 -5.18 2.08
C VAL A 191 -33.23 -4.09 2.61
N GLU A 192 -34.33 -3.83 1.90
CA GLU A 192 -35.39 -2.90 2.36
C GLU A 192 -35.94 -3.32 3.73
N LYS A 193 -36.13 -2.39 4.69
CA LYS A 193 -36.76 -2.70 5.99
C LYS A 193 -38.23 -2.32 6.00
N ARG A 194 -39.12 -3.23 6.41
CA ARG A 194 -40.57 -2.99 6.51
C ARG A 194 -41.00 -3.14 7.97
N GLY A 195 -40.46 -2.25 8.82
CA GLY A 195 -40.25 -2.57 10.22
C GLY A 195 -39.24 -3.71 10.33
N PHE A 196 -39.48 -4.65 11.25
CA PHE A 196 -38.61 -5.81 11.50
C PHE A 196 -38.89 -6.99 10.54
N VAL A 197 -39.20 -6.69 9.27
CA VAL A 197 -39.43 -7.70 8.21
C VAL A 197 -38.62 -7.30 6.98
N ALA A 198 -37.85 -8.25 6.43
CA ALA A 198 -37.09 -8.06 5.19
C ALA A 198 -38.02 -7.82 3.98
N GLY A 199 -37.70 -6.79 3.20
CA GLY A 199 -38.37 -6.46 1.94
C GLY A 199 -37.63 -7.03 0.74
N ARG A 200 -37.44 -6.22 -0.31
CA ARG A 200 -36.64 -6.61 -1.48
C ARG A 200 -35.14 -6.59 -1.12
N VAL A 201 -34.43 -7.64 -1.53
CA VAL A 201 -32.97 -7.71 -1.56
C VAL A 201 -32.46 -7.16 -2.89
N THR A 202 -31.31 -6.49 -2.89
CA THR A 202 -30.60 -6.00 -4.08
C THR A 202 -29.09 -6.19 -3.85
N VAL A 203 -28.39 -6.77 -4.83
CA VAL A 203 -26.92 -6.87 -4.77
C VAL A 203 -26.35 -5.49 -5.11
N VAL A 204 -25.55 -4.93 -4.20
CA VAL A 204 -24.82 -3.67 -4.39
C VAL A 204 -23.49 -3.94 -5.07
N ASP A 205 -22.79 -4.99 -4.65
CA ASP A 205 -21.62 -5.53 -5.32
C ASP A 205 -21.59 -7.06 -5.18
N SER A 206 -21.41 -7.79 -6.28
CA SER A 206 -21.28 -9.25 -6.29
C SER A 206 -19.85 -9.74 -6.12
N LEU A 207 -18.88 -8.83 -5.99
CA LEU A 207 -17.45 -9.10 -5.85
C LEU A 207 -16.87 -8.57 -4.51
N TYR A 208 -17.73 -8.20 -3.56
CA TYR A 208 -17.36 -7.61 -2.27
C TYR A 208 -16.46 -8.53 -1.41
N ALA A 209 -16.69 -9.85 -1.42
CA ALA A 209 -15.95 -10.81 -0.58
C ALA A 209 -15.72 -12.17 -1.29
N VAL A 210 -15.02 -12.16 -2.43
CA VAL A 210 -14.83 -13.37 -3.26
C VAL A 210 -13.77 -14.32 -2.66
N GLY A 211 -14.22 -15.33 -1.93
CA GLY A 211 -13.41 -16.51 -1.55
C GLY A 211 -12.30 -16.24 -0.54
N GLY A 212 -11.45 -17.24 -0.32
CA GLY A 212 -10.38 -17.19 0.69
C GLY A 212 -10.89 -17.36 2.14
N ASN A 213 -9.99 -17.13 3.11
CA ASN A 213 -10.28 -17.31 4.54
C ASN A 213 -11.30 -16.25 5.05
N PRO A 214 -12.40 -16.65 5.72
CA PRO A 214 -13.34 -15.77 6.42
C PRO A 214 -12.73 -14.66 7.29
N GLU A 215 -11.60 -14.92 7.96
CA GLU A 215 -10.85 -13.96 8.80
C GLU A 215 -10.15 -12.86 7.98
N HIS A 216 -10.08 -13.01 6.65
CA HIS A 216 -9.36 -12.14 5.73
C HIS A 216 -10.27 -11.57 4.61
N GLN A 217 -11.59 -11.51 4.83
CA GLN A 217 -12.58 -10.91 3.92
C GLN A 217 -13.13 -9.56 4.43
N PRO A 218 -13.61 -8.66 3.53
CA PRO A 218 -14.21 -7.38 3.90
C PRO A 218 -15.36 -7.44 4.92
N ASN A 219 -15.29 -6.55 5.91
CA ASN A 219 -16.21 -6.50 7.05
C ASN A 219 -16.26 -5.08 7.67
N GLY A 220 -17.08 -4.86 8.70
CA GLY A 220 -17.20 -3.57 9.39
C GLY A 220 -17.73 -2.44 8.49
N LEU A 221 -19.02 -2.47 8.17
CA LEU A 221 -19.68 -1.47 7.31
C LEU A 221 -19.90 -0.14 8.07
N LEU A 222 -18.88 0.72 8.09
CA LEU A 222 -18.91 2.00 8.77
C LEU A 222 -19.42 3.11 7.85
N LEU A 223 -20.64 3.59 8.08
CA LEU A 223 -21.06 4.89 7.57
C LEU A 223 -20.30 5.99 8.35
N ALA A 224 -19.43 6.72 7.66
CA ALA A 224 -18.58 7.74 8.23
C ALA A 224 -19.16 9.16 8.07
N THR A 225 -18.50 10.14 8.69
CA THR A 225 -18.94 11.54 8.78
C THR A 225 -19.00 12.24 7.41
N ASP A 226 -18.30 11.72 6.39
CA ASP A 226 -18.28 12.19 5.00
C ASP A 226 -19.43 11.63 4.13
N ASN A 227 -20.41 10.97 4.75
CA ASN A 227 -21.52 10.25 4.12
C ASN A 227 -21.13 9.00 3.29
N TRP A 228 -19.86 8.57 3.32
CA TRP A 228 -19.41 7.33 2.68
C TRP A 228 -19.43 6.14 3.63
N ILE A 229 -19.51 4.93 3.07
CA ILE A 229 -19.50 3.66 3.79
C ILE A 229 -18.18 2.95 3.50
N TYR A 230 -17.35 2.87 4.53
CA TYR A 230 -16.03 2.22 4.53
C TYR A 230 -16.13 0.79 5.06
N SER A 231 -15.13 -0.04 4.73
CA SER A 231 -15.02 -1.42 5.20
C SER A 231 -13.58 -1.75 5.61
N ALA A 232 -13.43 -2.50 6.69
CA ALA A 232 -12.16 -3.15 7.01
C ALA A 232 -11.83 -4.23 5.96
N LYS A 233 -10.54 -4.52 5.79
CA LYS A 233 -10.00 -5.50 4.83
C LYS A 233 -10.32 -5.17 3.36
N SER A 234 -10.67 -3.92 3.06
CA SER A 234 -11.02 -3.43 1.72
C SER A 234 -10.31 -2.11 1.38
N ASP A 235 -10.19 -1.87 0.08
CA ASP A 235 -9.80 -0.65 -0.65
C ASP A 235 -10.99 -0.04 -1.42
N VAL A 236 -12.23 -0.34 -1.01
CA VAL A 236 -13.45 0.14 -1.67
C VAL A 236 -14.38 0.83 -0.66
N ARG A 237 -14.95 1.98 -1.07
CA ARG A 237 -16.03 2.68 -0.36
C ARG A 237 -17.31 2.75 -1.19
N TYR A 238 -18.46 2.83 -0.50
CA TYR A 238 -19.80 2.83 -1.11
C TYR A 238 -20.65 4.01 -0.63
N ARG A 239 -21.49 4.56 -1.49
CA ARG A 239 -22.48 5.60 -1.11
C ARG A 239 -23.68 5.59 -2.03
N LEU A 240 -24.87 5.87 -1.51
CA LEU A 240 -26.06 6.09 -2.33
C LEU A 240 -26.21 7.58 -2.63
N ARG A 241 -26.15 7.98 -3.90
CA ARG A 241 -26.34 9.37 -4.36
C ARG A 241 -27.32 9.38 -5.54
N ASP A 242 -28.32 10.25 -5.49
CA ASP A 242 -29.40 10.37 -6.49
C ASP A 242 -30.16 9.06 -6.86
N GLY A 243 -30.06 8.03 -6.01
CA GLY A 243 -30.67 6.72 -6.21
C GLY A 243 -29.75 5.65 -6.81
N GLU A 244 -28.50 6.01 -7.14
CA GLU A 244 -27.48 5.10 -7.66
C GLU A 244 -26.41 4.80 -6.59
N TRP A 245 -25.92 3.56 -6.57
CA TRP A 245 -24.82 3.15 -5.69
C TRP A 245 -23.50 3.52 -6.34
N LEU A 246 -22.86 4.57 -5.82
CA LEU A 246 -21.49 4.91 -6.13
C LEU A 246 -20.55 3.91 -5.44
N LYS A 247 -19.55 3.45 -6.18
CA LYS A 247 -18.45 2.60 -5.73
C LYS A 247 -17.16 3.29 -6.15
N GLU A 248 -16.31 3.61 -5.17
CA GLU A 248 -15.02 4.26 -5.37
C GLU A 248 -13.91 3.46 -4.68
N THR A 249 -12.68 3.68 -5.12
CA THR A 249 -11.49 3.20 -4.41
C THR A 249 -11.35 3.97 -3.09
N THR A 250 -10.53 3.46 -2.18
CA THR A 250 -10.01 4.19 -1.03
C THR A 250 -8.75 3.48 -0.52
N GLU A 251 -8.03 4.09 0.42
CA GLU A 251 -6.82 3.48 0.96
C GLU A 251 -7.16 2.18 1.73
N TYR A 252 -6.32 1.14 1.62
CA TYR A 252 -6.62 -0.20 2.15
C TYR A 252 -6.51 -0.26 3.68
N ARG A 253 -7.60 -0.63 4.38
CA ARG A 253 -7.69 -0.51 5.86
C ARG A 253 -7.92 -1.83 6.59
N GLY A 254 -6.90 -2.29 7.32
CA GLY A 254 -7.04 -3.26 8.41
C GLY A 254 -7.46 -4.69 8.03
N GLN A 255 -7.98 -5.42 9.01
CA GLN A 255 -8.42 -6.82 8.88
C GLN A 255 -9.80 -7.09 9.48
N TRP A 256 -10.09 -6.65 10.71
CA TRP A 256 -11.38 -6.94 11.35
C TRP A 256 -11.87 -5.74 12.17
N GLY A 257 -12.93 -5.09 11.71
CA GLY A 257 -13.49 -3.89 12.32
C GLY A 257 -12.80 -2.58 11.91
N ILE A 258 -13.60 -1.52 11.87
CA ILE A 258 -13.21 -0.14 11.54
C ILE A 258 -14.16 0.83 12.25
N THR A 259 -13.65 1.98 12.65
CA THR A 259 -14.36 3.00 13.44
C THR A 259 -13.88 4.40 13.06
N GLN A 260 -14.53 5.46 13.55
CA GLN A 260 -14.11 6.86 13.33
C GLN A 260 -14.01 7.65 14.64
N ASP A 261 -13.20 8.72 14.65
CA ASP A 261 -13.22 9.73 15.72
C ASP A 261 -14.33 10.79 15.51
N ASP A 262 -14.36 11.81 16.38
CA ASP A 262 -15.30 12.94 16.29
C ASP A 262 -15.09 13.86 15.07
N TRP A 263 -14.07 13.59 14.24
CA TRP A 263 -13.66 14.41 13.09
C TRP A 263 -13.65 13.63 11.77
N GLY A 264 -14.07 12.36 11.78
CA GLY A 264 -14.13 11.51 10.58
C GLY A 264 -12.81 10.83 10.20
N ARG A 265 -11.78 10.83 11.06
CA ARG A 265 -10.57 10.03 10.82
C ARG A 265 -10.84 8.56 11.16
N LEU A 266 -10.39 7.66 10.30
CA LEU A 266 -10.66 6.23 10.43
C LEU A 266 -9.60 5.52 11.29
N PHE A 267 -10.04 4.58 12.12
CA PHE A 267 -9.20 3.75 12.97
C PHE A 267 -9.58 2.28 12.80
N TYR A 268 -8.58 1.41 12.81
CA TYR A 268 -8.68 0.00 12.43
C TYR A 268 -7.47 -0.77 12.95
N ASN A 269 -7.43 -2.09 12.78
CA ASN A 269 -6.32 -2.92 13.23
C ASN A 269 -6.03 -4.06 12.23
N ASP A 270 -4.94 -4.79 12.49
CA ASP A 270 -4.73 -6.14 11.96
C ASP A 270 -4.49 -7.11 13.13
N ASN A 271 -4.55 -8.42 12.89
CA ASN A 271 -4.44 -9.43 13.96
C ASN A 271 -3.23 -9.22 14.88
N SER A 272 -2.11 -8.76 14.31
CA SER A 272 -0.82 -8.59 14.98
C SER A 272 -0.49 -7.13 15.31
N THR A 273 -1.45 -6.20 15.25
CA THR A 273 -1.22 -4.76 15.51
C THR A 273 -2.41 -4.17 16.24
N THR A 274 -2.25 -3.82 17.52
CA THR A 274 -3.35 -3.34 18.40
C THR A 274 -4.21 -2.26 17.76
N LEU A 275 -3.58 -1.19 17.24
CA LEU A 275 -4.31 -0.09 16.66
C LEU A 275 -3.49 0.61 15.58
N ARG A 276 -4.16 0.87 14.47
CA ARG A 276 -3.79 1.81 13.42
C ARG A 276 -4.87 2.88 13.33
N GLY A 277 -4.52 3.98 12.69
CA GLY A 277 -5.48 5.01 12.34
C GLY A 277 -4.85 6.03 11.44
N ASP A 278 -5.68 6.87 10.86
CA ASP A 278 -5.28 7.85 9.86
C ASP A 278 -4.99 9.20 10.52
N ASP A 279 -3.89 9.87 10.13
CA ASP A 279 -3.62 11.24 10.62
C ASP A 279 -4.57 12.27 9.97
N LEU A 280 -5.03 12.00 8.74
CA LEU A 280 -5.95 12.83 7.95
C LEU A 280 -7.29 12.11 7.67
N PRO A 281 -8.36 12.83 7.27
CA PRO A 281 -9.59 12.21 6.77
C PRO A 281 -9.36 11.28 5.57
N PRO A 282 -10.20 10.25 5.37
CA PRO A 282 -10.06 9.32 4.25
C PRO A 282 -10.19 10.00 2.88
N GLY A 283 -9.57 9.41 1.85
CA GLY A 283 -9.63 9.95 0.48
C GLY A 283 -8.79 11.20 0.22
N THR A 284 -8.12 11.78 1.23
CA THR A 284 -7.37 13.04 1.09
C THR A 284 -6.28 12.95 0.00
N PHE A 285 -5.62 11.80 -0.19
CA PHE A 285 -4.58 11.61 -1.22
C PHE A 285 -4.89 10.54 -2.26
N GLU A 286 -6.14 10.09 -2.36
CA GLU A 286 -6.56 9.01 -3.30
C GLU A 286 -6.28 9.36 -4.77
N SER A 287 -6.29 10.65 -5.11
CA SER A 287 -5.98 11.16 -6.45
C SER A 287 -4.47 11.22 -6.78
N ASN A 288 -3.58 10.82 -5.86
CA ASN A 288 -2.14 10.83 -6.09
C ASN A 288 -1.65 9.48 -6.65
N PRO A 289 -1.21 9.40 -7.93
CA PRO A 289 -0.77 8.14 -8.54
C PRO A 289 0.54 7.58 -7.96
N HIS A 290 1.25 8.35 -7.13
CA HIS A 290 2.44 7.92 -6.41
C HIS A 290 2.16 7.59 -4.93
N HIS A 291 0.94 7.79 -4.44
CA HIS A 291 0.54 7.43 -3.08
C HIS A 291 0.00 6.00 -3.03
N THR A 292 0.87 5.03 -2.75
CA THR A 292 0.49 3.62 -2.58
C THR A 292 0.11 3.32 -1.13
N ALA A 293 -0.74 2.32 -0.91
CA ALA A 293 -1.12 1.84 0.44
C ALA A 293 0.07 1.28 1.27
N SER A 294 1.25 1.16 0.66
CA SER A 294 2.52 0.80 1.30
C SER A 294 3.31 2.01 1.84
N THR A 295 2.91 3.25 1.56
CA THR A 295 3.53 4.49 2.07
C THR A 295 3.14 4.70 3.54
N PRO A 296 4.08 4.64 4.51
CA PRO A 296 3.74 4.50 5.94
C PRO A 296 3.43 5.83 6.67
N SER A 297 2.68 6.73 6.03
CA SER A 297 2.12 7.99 6.56
C SER A 297 1.27 8.67 5.47
N PRO A 298 0.13 9.33 5.75
CA PRO A 298 -0.59 9.43 7.03
C PRO A 298 -1.31 8.16 7.48
N TYR A 299 -1.63 7.29 6.54
CA TYR A 299 -2.59 6.21 6.77
C TYR A 299 -1.93 4.99 7.40
N GLY A 300 -2.72 4.23 8.18
CA GLY A 300 -2.29 2.95 8.72
C GLY A 300 -1.11 2.97 9.71
N ALA A 301 -0.61 4.14 10.11
CA ALA A 301 0.48 4.22 11.07
C ALA A 301 0.03 3.70 12.45
N ARG A 302 0.94 2.99 13.12
CA ARG A 302 0.68 2.25 14.36
C ARG A 302 0.52 3.23 15.53
N ARG A 303 -0.65 3.21 16.16
CA ARG A 303 -1.01 4.10 17.28
C ARG A 303 -0.83 3.44 18.65
N ALA A 304 -0.41 2.17 18.71
CA ALA A 304 -0.32 1.41 19.95
C ALA A 304 0.77 0.32 19.91
N SER A 305 1.48 0.13 21.03
CA SER A 305 2.25 -1.11 21.29
C SER A 305 1.34 -2.35 21.28
N ASN A 306 1.95 -3.50 21.00
CA ASN A 306 1.26 -4.78 20.96
C ASN A 306 1.20 -5.48 22.32
N ARG A 307 2.00 -5.04 23.30
CA ARG A 307 2.11 -5.69 24.60
C ARG A 307 0.74 -5.79 25.28
N VAL A 308 0.35 -7.00 25.67
CA VAL A 308 -0.88 -7.26 26.43
C VAL A 308 -0.59 -7.92 27.78
N PHE A 309 -1.59 -7.86 28.66
CA PHE A 309 -1.56 -8.41 30.02
C PHE A 309 -2.85 -9.19 30.36
N PRO A 310 -3.07 -10.40 29.81
CA PRO A 310 -4.18 -11.26 30.21
C PRO A 310 -4.16 -11.59 31.71
N SER A 311 -5.32 -11.74 32.34
CA SER A 311 -5.43 -12.16 33.76
C SER A 311 -5.13 -13.65 33.98
N ARG A 312 -5.44 -14.49 32.98
CA ARG A 312 -5.19 -15.95 32.94
C ARG A 312 -4.00 -16.36 32.07
N VAL A 313 -3.64 -17.64 32.10
CA VAL A 313 -2.73 -18.27 31.12
C VAL A 313 -3.48 -18.59 29.83
N THR A 314 -2.82 -18.46 28.67
CA THR A 314 -3.46 -18.50 27.35
C THR A 314 -2.77 -19.48 26.38
N PRO A 315 -2.68 -20.79 26.71
CA PRO A 315 -2.14 -21.79 25.79
C PRO A 315 -3.06 -22.08 24.60
N GLY A 316 -4.31 -21.61 24.61
CA GLY A 316 -5.23 -21.61 23.46
C GLY A 316 -4.92 -20.56 22.38
N VAL A 317 -3.69 -20.06 22.31
CA VAL A 317 -3.21 -19.09 21.31
C VAL A 317 -2.56 -19.82 20.14
N ASN A 318 -2.92 -19.47 18.90
CA ASN A 318 -2.27 -20.04 17.72
C ASN A 318 -0.78 -19.70 17.70
N ARG A 319 0.07 -20.69 17.39
CA ARG A 319 1.54 -20.57 17.46
C ARG A 319 2.09 -20.27 18.87
N GLY A 320 1.33 -20.54 19.95
CA GLY A 320 1.83 -20.43 21.33
C GLY A 320 3.07 -21.27 21.66
N TYR A 321 3.42 -22.23 20.79
CA TYR A 321 4.69 -22.98 20.84
C TYR A 321 5.93 -22.16 20.42
N ARG A 322 5.76 -21.00 19.76
CA ARG A 322 6.88 -20.16 19.32
C ARG A 322 7.42 -19.29 20.46
N PRO A 323 8.75 -19.09 20.57
CA PRO A 323 9.36 -18.20 21.55
C PRO A 323 8.74 -16.79 21.52
N ALA A 324 8.51 -16.22 22.70
CA ALA A 324 7.94 -14.88 22.91
C ALA A 324 6.51 -14.62 22.36
N THR A 325 5.79 -15.63 21.85
CA THR A 325 4.33 -15.54 21.67
C THR A 325 3.65 -15.55 23.04
N LEU A 326 4.09 -16.43 23.93
CA LEU A 326 3.73 -16.42 25.35
C LEU A 326 4.90 -15.87 26.20
N ASP A 327 4.58 -15.29 27.35
CA ASP A 327 5.55 -14.83 28.36
C ASP A 327 6.01 -15.94 29.31
N ASP A 328 6.86 -15.59 30.29
CA ASP A 328 7.39 -16.49 31.33
C ASP A 328 6.33 -17.18 32.19
N ARG A 329 5.08 -16.72 32.10
CA ARG A 329 3.92 -17.20 32.85
C ARG A 329 2.90 -17.92 31.97
N GLY A 330 3.21 -18.14 30.69
CA GLY A 330 2.29 -18.78 29.74
C GLY A 330 1.12 -17.90 29.30
N ARG A 331 1.25 -16.56 29.40
CA ARG A 331 0.24 -15.59 28.99
C ARG A 331 0.62 -14.95 27.67
N LEU A 332 -0.36 -14.54 26.87
CA LEU A 332 -0.14 -13.84 25.62
C LEU A 332 0.72 -12.59 25.86
N ALA A 333 1.89 -12.51 25.22
CA ALA A 333 2.83 -11.41 25.43
C ALA A 333 2.46 -10.18 24.58
N ASN A 334 1.98 -10.41 23.36
CA ASN A 334 1.64 -9.40 22.37
C ASN A 334 0.34 -9.79 21.65
N VAL A 335 -0.45 -8.83 21.15
CA VAL A 335 -1.65 -9.14 20.37
C VAL A 335 -1.37 -10.09 19.19
N THR A 336 -2.28 -11.02 18.98
CA THR A 336 -2.29 -12.03 17.90
C THR A 336 -3.67 -12.20 17.26
N SER A 337 -4.73 -11.67 17.87
CA SER A 337 -6.06 -11.53 17.29
C SER A 337 -6.74 -10.28 17.84
N ALA A 338 -6.05 -9.15 17.70
CA ALA A 338 -6.68 -7.84 17.84
C ALA A 338 -7.85 -7.73 16.86
N ALA A 339 -8.96 -7.13 17.29
CA ALA A 339 -10.18 -7.05 16.51
C ALA A 339 -11.05 -5.85 16.91
N GLY A 340 -11.91 -5.41 15.99
CA GLY A 340 -13.15 -4.69 16.30
C GLY A 340 -13.05 -3.33 16.99
N PRO A 341 -11.98 -2.52 16.79
CA PRO A 341 -11.67 -1.38 17.62
C PRO A 341 -12.73 -0.28 17.54
N VAL A 342 -12.95 0.41 18.65
CA VAL A 342 -13.88 1.53 18.76
C VAL A 342 -13.22 2.74 19.40
N ILE A 343 -13.31 3.91 18.74
CA ILE A 343 -13.05 5.20 19.39
C ILE A 343 -14.30 5.54 20.19
N TYR A 344 -14.15 5.65 21.51
CA TYR A 344 -15.29 5.92 22.37
C TYR A 344 -15.75 7.39 22.22
N ARG A 345 -16.95 7.56 21.66
CA ARG A 345 -17.59 8.86 21.36
C ARG A 345 -18.86 9.10 22.19
N GLY A 346 -19.14 8.23 23.16
CA GLY A 346 -20.31 8.30 24.05
C GLY A 346 -20.16 9.32 25.18
N ASP A 347 -21.25 9.57 25.92
CA ASP A 347 -21.34 10.53 27.04
C ASP A 347 -21.67 9.92 28.41
N ASN A 348 -21.76 8.58 28.54
CA ASN A 348 -21.96 7.92 29.84
C ASN A 348 -20.68 7.90 30.71
N PHE A 349 -19.51 7.71 30.08
CA PHE A 349 -18.20 7.67 30.75
C PHE A 349 -17.71 9.09 31.10
N PRO A 350 -16.83 9.25 32.10
CA PRO A 350 -16.18 10.53 32.40
C PRO A 350 -15.38 11.09 31.21
N GLU A 351 -15.24 12.42 31.14
CA GLU A 351 -14.65 13.12 29.99
C GLU A 351 -13.26 12.60 29.56
N ALA A 352 -12.42 12.20 30.52
CA ALA A 352 -11.09 11.61 30.28
C ALA A 352 -11.11 10.25 29.56
N PHE A 353 -12.30 9.72 29.24
CA PHE A 353 -12.48 8.52 28.44
C PHE A 353 -12.84 8.80 26.97
N ARG A 354 -13.37 9.99 26.62
CA ARG A 354 -13.70 10.36 25.24
C ARG A 354 -12.47 10.36 24.33
N GLY A 355 -12.63 9.94 23.08
CA GLY A 355 -11.56 9.91 22.09
C GLY A 355 -10.52 8.80 22.28
N ASN A 356 -10.56 8.06 23.40
CA ASN A 356 -9.71 6.89 23.59
C ASN A 356 -10.22 5.71 22.75
N ALA A 357 -9.29 4.88 22.29
CA ALA A 357 -9.62 3.63 21.63
C ALA A 357 -9.79 2.49 22.65
N PHE A 358 -10.76 1.63 22.39
CA PHE A 358 -10.90 0.32 23.03
C PHE A 358 -10.76 -0.75 21.95
N VAL A 359 -9.89 -1.73 22.19
CA VAL A 359 -9.49 -2.76 21.21
C VAL A 359 -9.63 -4.13 21.86
N GLN A 360 -10.35 -5.02 21.20
CA GLN A 360 -10.59 -6.38 21.62
C GLN A 360 -9.38 -7.25 21.25
N GLU A 361 -8.99 -8.19 22.10
CA GLU A 361 -7.99 -9.22 21.77
C GLU A 361 -8.60 -10.60 22.10
N THR A 362 -9.03 -11.26 21.03
CA THR A 362 -9.92 -12.42 21.04
C THR A 362 -9.27 -13.66 21.66
N ALA A 363 -7.98 -13.87 21.42
CA ALA A 363 -7.19 -14.98 21.95
C ALA A 363 -6.69 -14.72 23.38
N GLY A 364 -6.56 -13.45 23.76
CA GLY A 364 -6.12 -13.01 25.09
C GLY A 364 -7.24 -12.78 26.12
N HIS A 365 -8.52 -12.89 25.73
CA HIS A 365 -9.69 -12.75 26.62
C HIS A 365 -9.80 -11.34 27.26
N LEU A 366 -9.50 -10.29 26.49
CA LEU A 366 -9.33 -8.94 27.04
C LEU A 366 -9.80 -7.82 26.11
N VAL A 367 -10.03 -6.64 26.69
CA VAL A 367 -10.16 -5.37 25.97
C VAL A 367 -9.09 -4.41 26.47
N LYS A 368 -8.24 -3.96 25.55
CA LYS A 368 -7.15 -3.00 25.76
C LYS A 368 -7.65 -1.59 25.53
N ARG A 369 -7.20 -0.63 26.34
CA ARG A 369 -7.45 0.81 26.17
C ARG A 369 -6.19 1.52 25.68
N VAL A 370 -6.33 2.38 24.68
CA VAL A 370 -5.29 3.27 24.19
C VAL A 370 -5.73 4.72 24.42
N LEU A 371 -4.91 5.51 25.09
CA LEU A 371 -5.10 6.96 25.14
C LEU A 371 -4.64 7.55 23.80
N LEU A 372 -5.50 8.29 23.11
CA LEU A 372 -5.13 9.00 21.88
C LEU A 372 -4.96 10.49 22.18
N ALA A 373 -3.86 11.06 21.71
CA ALA A 373 -3.56 12.48 21.79
C ALA A 373 -3.22 12.99 20.38
N GLU A 374 -3.61 14.22 20.08
CA GLU A 374 -3.21 14.88 18.84
C GLU A 374 -2.05 15.84 19.10
N VAL A 375 -0.98 15.67 18.34
CA VAL A 375 0.27 16.45 18.42
C VAL A 375 0.63 16.92 17.01
N ASP A 376 0.60 18.23 16.79
CA ASP A 376 0.90 18.88 15.50
C ASP A 376 0.19 18.25 14.28
N GLY A 377 -1.10 17.90 14.45
CA GLY A 377 -1.95 17.28 13.43
C GLY A 377 -1.84 15.75 13.33
N ARG A 378 -0.96 15.12 14.11
CA ARG A 378 -0.73 13.67 14.11
C ARG A 378 -1.33 13.01 15.36
N ILE A 379 -1.83 11.79 15.22
CA ILE A 379 -2.31 11.00 16.36
C ILE A 379 -1.17 10.18 16.96
N GLU A 380 -0.78 10.53 18.18
CA GLU A 380 0.07 9.70 19.03
C GLU A 380 -0.82 8.92 19.99
N GLY A 381 -0.43 7.67 20.29
CA GLY A 381 -1.17 6.83 21.23
C GLY A 381 -0.28 6.26 22.33
N SER A 382 -0.83 6.20 23.54
CA SER A 382 -0.13 5.81 24.75
C SER A 382 -1.02 4.93 25.65
N PHE A 383 -0.44 4.34 26.70
CA PHE A 383 -1.17 3.42 27.58
C PHE A 383 -1.42 4.04 28.95
N PRO A 384 -2.65 3.91 29.49
CA PRO A 384 -2.95 4.35 30.85
C PRO A 384 -2.49 3.36 31.93
N TYR A 385 -1.95 2.20 31.55
CA TYR A 385 -1.72 1.06 32.45
C TYR A 385 -0.31 0.47 32.34
N GLU A 386 0.14 -0.10 33.46
CA GLU A 386 1.28 -1.01 33.56
C GLU A 386 0.77 -2.35 34.10
N GLY A 387 1.12 -3.47 33.46
CA GLY A 387 0.82 -4.82 33.96
C GLY A 387 -0.66 -5.25 33.98
N ARG A 388 -1.59 -4.45 33.46
CA ARG A 388 -3.04 -4.73 33.39
C ARG A 388 -3.69 -4.15 32.14
N GLU A 389 -4.96 -4.50 31.91
CA GLU A 389 -5.81 -3.96 30.84
C GLU A 389 -7.03 -3.18 31.39
N PHE A 390 -7.99 -2.88 30.51
CA PHE A 390 -9.27 -2.23 30.87
C PHE A 390 -10.34 -3.25 31.25
N LEU A 391 -10.38 -4.39 30.56
CA LEU A 391 -11.26 -5.53 30.81
C LEU A 391 -10.46 -6.82 30.58
N THR A 392 -10.51 -7.77 31.52
CA THR A 392 -9.96 -9.13 31.38
C THR A 392 -10.94 -10.18 31.93
N SER A 393 -10.88 -11.41 31.40
CA SER A 393 -11.66 -12.56 31.88
C SER A 393 -10.75 -13.78 32.13
N THR A 394 -11.11 -14.62 33.10
CA THR A 394 -10.46 -15.92 33.35
C THR A 394 -11.16 -17.09 32.66
N ASP A 395 -12.32 -16.88 32.05
CA ASP A 395 -12.94 -17.83 31.12
C ASP A 395 -12.17 -17.91 29.78
N GLU A 396 -11.86 -19.13 29.32
CA GLU A 396 -11.21 -19.33 28.01
C GLU A 396 -12.18 -19.14 26.84
N ARG A 397 -13.47 -19.03 27.13
CA ARG A 397 -14.55 -18.89 26.15
C ARG A 397 -15.05 -17.46 26.01
N PHE A 398 -14.63 -16.52 26.86
CA PHE A 398 -14.78 -15.09 26.58
C PHE A 398 -13.93 -14.72 25.36
N ARG A 399 -14.61 -14.37 24.27
CA ARG A 399 -14.06 -14.07 22.94
C ARG A 399 -14.63 -12.73 22.45
N PRO A 400 -14.17 -11.60 23.03
CA PRO A 400 -14.58 -10.28 22.56
C PRO A 400 -14.06 -10.10 21.13
N VAL A 401 -14.96 -9.85 20.18
CA VAL A 401 -14.63 -9.70 18.75
C VAL A 401 -14.84 -8.27 18.24
N ASN A 402 -15.92 -7.60 18.64
CA ASN A 402 -16.22 -6.21 18.26
C ASN A 402 -16.63 -5.35 19.47
N GLY A 403 -16.53 -4.02 19.33
CA GLY A 403 -17.14 -3.07 20.26
C GLY A 403 -17.73 -1.84 19.59
N TYR A 404 -18.66 -1.18 20.29
CA TYR A 404 -19.47 -0.09 19.73
C TYR A 404 -19.80 0.98 20.77
N THR A 405 -19.83 2.25 20.35
CA THR A 405 -20.50 3.33 21.11
C THR A 405 -22.01 3.25 20.85
N ALA A 406 -22.82 3.17 21.90
CA ALA A 406 -24.26 2.95 21.80
C ALA A 406 -25.09 4.25 21.97
N PRO A 407 -26.40 4.26 21.61
CA PRO A 407 -27.28 5.43 21.78
C PRO A 407 -27.37 5.91 23.23
N ASP A 408 -27.37 4.98 24.18
CA ASP A 408 -27.39 5.20 25.64
C ASP A 408 -26.10 5.82 26.21
N GLY A 409 -25.14 6.15 25.34
CA GLY A 409 -23.89 6.82 25.69
C GLY A 409 -22.77 5.88 26.16
N SER A 410 -23.01 4.57 26.26
CA SER A 410 -22.07 3.60 26.82
C SER A 410 -21.32 2.77 25.75
N LEU A 411 -20.46 1.85 26.21
CA LEU A 411 -19.63 0.97 25.36
C LEU A 411 -20.20 -0.45 25.36
N TYR A 412 -20.55 -0.99 24.20
CA TYR A 412 -20.97 -2.38 24.06
C TYR A 412 -19.79 -3.23 23.58
N VAL A 413 -19.70 -4.45 24.10
CA VAL A 413 -18.72 -5.47 23.70
C VAL A 413 -19.48 -6.71 23.20
N VAL A 414 -19.15 -7.15 21.99
CA VAL A 414 -19.70 -8.35 21.36
C VAL A 414 -18.76 -9.52 21.65
N ASP A 415 -19.28 -10.54 22.33
CA ASP A 415 -18.57 -11.76 22.72
C ASP A 415 -19.16 -12.96 21.98
N MET A 416 -18.35 -13.60 21.14
CA MET A 416 -18.78 -14.78 20.37
C MET A 416 -18.95 -16.03 21.25
N TYR A 417 -18.56 -15.95 22.52
CA TYR A 417 -18.64 -16.96 23.58
C TYR A 417 -18.38 -18.42 23.16
N ARG A 418 -17.15 -18.71 22.71
CA ARG A 418 -16.77 -20.03 22.19
C ARG A 418 -15.29 -20.37 22.41
N GLY A 419 -14.97 -21.67 22.43
CA GLY A 419 -13.59 -22.12 22.66
C GLY A 419 -12.68 -21.93 21.45
N VAL A 420 -13.18 -22.22 20.24
CA VAL A 420 -12.45 -22.14 18.97
C VAL A 420 -12.76 -20.84 18.24
N ILE A 421 -11.72 -20.04 17.95
CA ILE A 421 -11.84 -18.79 17.18
C ILE A 421 -10.96 -18.70 15.92
N GLN A 422 -10.04 -19.66 15.73
CA GLN A 422 -9.15 -19.68 14.57
C GLN A 422 -9.73 -20.57 13.46
N HIS A 423 -9.80 -20.03 12.26
CA HIS A 423 -10.21 -20.74 11.04
C HIS A 423 -9.23 -21.85 10.65
N VAL A 424 -9.75 -22.91 10.02
CA VAL A 424 -9.00 -24.13 9.65
C VAL A 424 -7.73 -23.83 8.83
N THR A 425 -7.74 -22.78 7.99
CA THR A 425 -6.57 -22.33 7.19
C THR A 425 -5.29 -22.11 7.99
N TYR A 426 -5.39 -21.75 9.28
CA TYR A 426 -4.23 -21.45 10.13
C TYR A 426 -4.14 -22.32 11.39
N LEU A 427 -4.98 -23.35 11.51
CA LEU A 427 -5.14 -24.14 12.74
C LEU A 427 -3.97 -25.13 12.96
N THR A 428 -2.92 -24.69 13.67
CA THR A 428 -1.70 -25.50 13.95
C THR A 428 -1.97 -26.75 14.79
N GLU A 429 -1.15 -27.80 14.63
CA GLU A 429 -1.28 -29.06 15.40
C GLU A 429 -1.21 -28.81 16.91
N TYR A 430 -0.35 -27.87 17.33
CA TYR A 430 -0.31 -27.36 18.70
C TYR A 430 -1.69 -26.89 19.17
N LEU A 431 -2.32 -25.96 18.43
CA LEU A 431 -3.61 -25.40 18.81
C LEU A 431 -4.72 -26.47 18.78
N GLN A 432 -4.67 -27.43 17.87
CA GLN A 432 -5.61 -28.57 17.86
C GLN A 432 -5.53 -29.39 19.17
N ARG A 433 -4.32 -29.81 19.61
CA ARG A 433 -4.17 -30.52 20.89
C ARG A 433 -4.60 -29.67 22.10
N GLN A 434 -4.34 -28.36 22.06
CA GLN A 434 -4.74 -27.43 23.11
C GLN A 434 -6.27 -27.25 23.16
N ILE A 435 -6.96 -27.34 22.02
CA ILE A 435 -8.43 -27.37 21.91
C ILE A 435 -9.01 -28.69 22.41
N GLU A 436 -8.44 -29.83 21.99
CA GLU A 436 -8.92 -31.18 22.36
C GLU A 436 -8.77 -31.44 23.86
N SER A 437 -7.58 -31.17 24.42
CA SER A 437 -7.25 -31.44 25.83
C SER A 437 -8.12 -30.68 26.83
N ARG A 438 -8.71 -29.54 26.43
CA ARG A 438 -9.64 -28.75 27.25
C ARG A 438 -11.09 -28.80 26.78
N GLY A 439 -11.42 -29.58 25.76
CA GLY A 439 -12.78 -29.66 25.21
C GLY A 439 -13.30 -28.31 24.72
N LEU A 440 -12.47 -27.53 24.02
CA LEU A 440 -12.83 -26.19 23.52
C LEU A 440 -13.67 -26.24 22.23
N ALA A 441 -13.66 -27.37 21.50
CA ALA A 441 -14.39 -27.56 20.25
C ALA A 441 -15.93 -27.51 20.39
N LEU A 442 -16.45 -27.74 21.61
CA LEU A 442 -17.88 -27.69 21.92
C LEU A 442 -18.09 -27.03 23.30
N PRO A 443 -19.31 -26.54 23.59
CA PRO A 443 -20.41 -26.32 22.66
C PRO A 443 -20.10 -25.18 21.67
N ILE A 444 -20.83 -25.19 20.56
CA ILE A 444 -21.06 -24.05 19.67
C ILE A 444 -22.51 -23.56 19.87
N GLY A 445 -22.90 -22.43 19.29
CA GLY A 445 -24.29 -21.96 19.39
C GLY A 445 -24.59 -21.19 20.68
N LEU A 446 -23.58 -20.54 21.28
CA LEU A 446 -23.70 -19.60 22.39
C LEU A 446 -23.32 -18.19 21.89
N GLY A 447 -23.51 -17.13 22.69
CA GLY A 447 -23.10 -15.78 22.25
C GLY A 447 -23.67 -14.67 23.11
N ARG A 448 -22.89 -13.63 23.39
CA ARG A 448 -23.18 -12.66 24.46
C ARG A 448 -22.88 -11.22 24.06
N ILE A 449 -23.65 -10.28 24.59
CA ILE A 449 -23.44 -8.84 24.41
C ILE A 449 -23.44 -8.19 25.79
N TYR A 450 -22.33 -7.53 26.12
CA TYR A 450 -22.17 -6.83 27.40
C TYR A 450 -22.18 -5.31 27.17
N ARG A 451 -22.90 -4.58 28.01
CA ARG A 451 -22.76 -3.12 28.16
C ARG A 451 -21.74 -2.86 29.26
N ILE A 452 -20.71 -2.09 28.95
CA ILE A 452 -19.79 -1.52 29.93
C ILE A 452 -20.19 -0.05 30.12
N LYS A 453 -20.44 0.36 31.36
CA LYS A 453 -20.87 1.72 31.73
C LYS A 453 -20.14 2.23 32.97
N TRP A 454 -20.13 3.55 33.17
CA TRP A 454 -19.60 4.12 34.41
C TRP A 454 -20.58 3.88 35.56
N ALA A 455 -20.06 3.38 36.69
CA ALA A 455 -20.85 2.99 37.84
C ALA A 455 -21.54 4.19 38.47
N GLY A 456 -22.86 4.15 38.56
CA GLY A 456 -23.69 5.26 39.04
C GLY A 456 -23.98 6.38 38.02
N SER A 457 -23.47 6.31 36.78
CA SER A 457 -24.05 7.07 35.67
C SER A 457 -25.39 6.43 35.27
N GLU A 458 -26.41 7.24 35.01
CA GLU A 458 -27.64 6.79 34.35
C GLU A 458 -27.36 6.50 32.85
N LEU A 459 -28.24 5.73 32.21
CA LEU A 459 -28.18 5.50 30.77
C LEU A 459 -28.78 6.70 30.02
N GLY A 460 -28.27 6.99 28.83
CA GLY A 460 -28.92 7.93 27.91
C GLY A 460 -30.31 7.42 27.48
N PRO A 461 -31.23 8.32 27.10
CA PRO A 461 -32.60 7.93 26.77
C PRO A 461 -32.67 7.08 25.50
N THR A 462 -33.66 6.20 25.43
CA THR A 462 -34.04 5.49 24.20
C THR A 462 -34.34 6.51 23.08
N PRO A 463 -33.70 6.42 21.91
CA PRO A 463 -33.89 7.39 20.83
C PRO A 463 -35.23 7.18 20.10
N GLU A 464 -35.80 8.27 19.58
CA GLU A 464 -36.99 8.27 18.71
C GLU A 464 -36.74 9.07 17.41
N LEU A 465 -35.51 9.02 16.87
CA LEU A 465 -35.10 9.86 15.74
C LEU A 465 -35.84 9.51 14.43
N GLY A 466 -36.42 8.31 14.34
CA GLY A 466 -37.26 7.91 13.20
C GLY A 466 -38.52 8.77 13.02
N SER A 467 -39.11 9.26 14.11
CA SER A 467 -40.31 10.12 14.10
C SER A 467 -39.98 11.62 14.23
N ALA A 468 -38.82 11.99 14.75
CA ALA A 468 -38.38 13.38 14.90
C ALA A 468 -38.43 14.17 13.58
N SER A 469 -38.83 15.44 13.63
CA SER A 469 -38.82 16.34 12.46
C SER A 469 -37.40 16.70 12.05
N SER A 470 -37.22 17.18 10.81
CA SER A 470 -35.90 17.62 10.34
C SER A 470 -35.31 18.79 11.16
N SER A 471 -36.14 19.61 11.83
CA SER A 471 -35.65 20.69 12.69
C SER A 471 -35.09 20.14 14.01
N GLU A 472 -35.75 19.13 14.58
CA GLU A 472 -35.26 18.40 15.76
C GLU A 472 -33.98 17.61 15.43
N LEU A 473 -33.90 16.98 14.24
CA LEU A 473 -32.67 16.33 13.77
C LEU A 473 -31.49 17.31 13.63
N VAL A 474 -31.71 18.55 13.15
CA VAL A 474 -30.65 19.57 13.12
C VAL A 474 -30.13 19.87 14.52
N ALA A 475 -31.01 19.94 15.54
CA ALA A 475 -30.56 20.11 16.93
C ALA A 475 -29.72 18.91 17.43
N HIS A 476 -30.03 17.68 17.00
CA HIS A 476 -29.24 16.49 17.35
C HIS A 476 -27.84 16.46 16.72
N LEU A 477 -27.54 17.27 15.69
CA LEU A 477 -26.17 17.44 15.18
C LEU A 477 -25.22 18.08 16.22
N ALA A 478 -25.74 18.65 17.30
CA ALA A 478 -24.97 19.19 18.43
C ALA A 478 -24.92 18.25 19.65
N HIS A 479 -25.38 16.99 19.53
CA HIS A 479 -25.44 16.06 20.67
C HIS A 479 -24.06 15.60 21.17
N ALA A 480 -23.94 15.35 22.48
CA ALA A 480 -22.65 15.02 23.11
C ALA A 480 -22.12 13.62 22.68
N ASN A 481 -22.97 12.58 22.77
CA ASN A 481 -22.72 11.28 22.14
C ASN A 481 -22.71 11.38 20.60
N GLY A 482 -21.63 10.89 19.98
CA GLY A 482 -21.45 10.87 18.53
C GLY A 482 -22.50 10.07 17.75
N TRP A 483 -23.03 8.97 18.31
CA TRP A 483 -24.05 8.15 17.63
C TRP A 483 -25.28 8.97 17.21
N TRP A 484 -25.71 9.91 18.06
CA TRP A 484 -26.87 10.76 17.80
C TRP A 484 -26.60 11.76 16.67
N ARG A 485 -25.38 12.30 16.57
CA ARG A 485 -24.99 13.24 15.51
C ARG A 485 -24.89 12.52 14.16
N ASP A 486 -24.17 11.39 14.13
CA ASP A 486 -24.02 10.53 12.95
C ASP A 486 -25.39 10.07 12.42
N THR A 487 -26.28 9.62 13.32
CA THR A 487 -27.64 9.16 12.96
C THR A 487 -28.54 10.31 12.50
N ALA A 488 -28.47 11.48 13.13
CA ALA A 488 -29.25 12.64 12.72
C ALA A 488 -28.80 13.18 11.34
N GLN A 489 -27.49 13.24 11.08
CA GLN A 489 -26.94 13.56 9.75
C GLN A 489 -27.44 12.55 8.71
N ARG A 490 -27.29 11.24 8.98
CA ARG A 490 -27.78 10.16 8.10
C ARG A 490 -29.26 10.37 7.74
N LEU A 491 -30.12 10.61 8.72
CA LEU A 491 -31.56 10.81 8.50
C LEU A 491 -31.87 12.09 7.72
N LEU A 492 -31.14 13.20 7.94
CA LEU A 492 -31.32 14.43 7.15
C LEU A 492 -30.95 14.24 5.68
N VAL A 493 -29.88 13.48 5.42
CA VAL A 493 -29.41 13.11 4.07
C VAL A 493 -30.38 12.13 3.40
N GLU A 494 -30.78 11.04 4.07
CA GLU A 494 -31.77 10.07 3.55
C GLU A 494 -33.11 10.73 3.21
N ARG A 495 -33.56 11.69 4.02
CA ARG A 495 -34.82 12.42 3.80
C ARG A 495 -34.70 13.55 2.76
N GLN A 496 -33.49 13.83 2.23
CA GLN A 496 -33.19 14.96 1.36
C GLN A 496 -33.77 16.28 1.91
N ALA A 497 -33.44 16.56 3.18
CA ALA A 497 -34.12 17.54 4.05
C ALA A 497 -33.87 19.03 3.71
N ALA A 498 -33.92 19.42 2.44
CA ALA A 498 -33.68 20.79 1.95
C ALA A 498 -34.58 21.88 2.55
N GLY A 499 -35.63 21.51 3.29
CA GLY A 499 -36.48 22.44 4.04
C GLY A 499 -35.82 23.06 5.29
N VAL A 500 -34.77 22.45 5.84
CA VAL A 500 -34.01 22.97 7.00
C VAL A 500 -32.64 23.55 6.61
N ARG A 501 -32.51 23.99 5.35
CA ARG A 501 -31.26 24.54 4.80
C ARG A 501 -30.76 25.71 5.64
N SER A 502 -31.61 26.67 6.00
CA SER A 502 -31.18 27.89 6.68
C SER A 502 -30.78 27.65 8.14
N GLU A 503 -31.36 26.65 8.80
CA GLU A 503 -30.96 26.19 10.13
C GLU A 503 -29.57 25.52 10.08
N LEU A 504 -29.27 24.74 9.04
CA LEU A 504 -27.94 24.17 8.81
C LEU A 504 -26.91 25.26 8.48
N GLU A 505 -27.24 26.22 7.61
CA GLU A 505 -26.37 27.36 7.28
C GLU A 505 -26.05 28.21 8.53
N ALA A 506 -27.05 28.49 9.36
CA ALA A 506 -26.87 29.17 10.64
C ALA A 506 -26.01 28.33 11.62
N MET A 507 -26.19 27.00 11.66
CA MET A 507 -25.35 26.12 12.48
C MET A 507 -23.88 26.19 12.05
N VAL A 508 -23.57 26.12 10.75
CA VAL A 508 -22.21 26.24 10.21
C VAL A 508 -21.57 27.58 10.60
N ALA A 509 -22.32 28.68 10.52
CA ALA A 509 -21.83 30.03 10.77
C ALA A 509 -21.69 30.38 12.27
N GLU A 510 -22.66 30.03 13.11
CA GLU A 510 -22.81 30.60 14.46
C GLU A 510 -22.60 29.62 15.62
N HIS A 511 -22.76 28.30 15.42
CA HIS A 511 -22.81 27.35 16.55
C HIS A 511 -21.49 27.27 17.35
N LEU A 512 -21.57 27.03 18.67
CA LEU A 512 -20.39 27.04 19.54
C LEU A 512 -19.58 25.73 19.49
N ASP A 513 -20.23 24.58 19.28
CA ASP A 513 -19.53 23.31 19.08
C ASP A 513 -19.06 23.17 17.61
N PRO A 514 -17.74 23.06 17.34
CA PRO A 514 -17.22 22.86 15.99
C PRO A 514 -17.61 21.50 15.37
N ARG A 515 -17.94 20.47 16.16
CA ARG A 515 -18.42 19.19 15.64
C ARG A 515 -19.80 19.33 15.01
N ALA A 516 -20.67 20.13 15.61
CA ALA A 516 -21.99 20.44 15.03
C ALA A 516 -21.85 21.20 13.70
N ARG A 517 -20.90 22.14 13.60
CA ARG A 517 -20.56 22.81 12.33
C ARG A 517 -20.09 21.80 11.27
N LEU A 518 -19.27 20.81 11.66
CA LEU A 518 -18.77 19.76 10.77
C LEU A 518 -19.92 18.88 10.25
N HIS A 519 -20.77 18.38 11.14
CA HIS A 519 -21.95 17.60 10.75
C HIS A 519 -22.94 18.43 9.90
N ALA A 520 -23.09 19.73 10.15
CA ALA A 520 -23.93 20.61 9.33
C ALA A 520 -23.36 20.82 7.91
N LEU A 521 -22.03 20.95 7.76
CA LEU A 521 -21.36 21.00 6.45
C LEU A 521 -21.61 19.70 5.66
N TRP A 522 -21.35 18.54 6.25
CA TRP A 522 -21.58 17.24 5.59
C TRP A 522 -23.06 16.91 5.39
N THR A 523 -23.96 17.44 6.22
CA THR A 523 -25.40 17.36 5.95
C THR A 523 -25.78 18.19 4.72
N LEU A 524 -25.26 19.42 4.60
CA LEU A 524 -25.47 20.28 3.43
C LEU A 524 -24.87 19.70 2.15
N GLU A 525 -23.76 18.97 2.24
CA GLU A 525 -23.20 18.16 1.15
C GLU A 525 -24.18 17.06 0.74
N GLY A 526 -24.61 16.20 1.68
CA GLY A 526 -25.43 15.03 1.36
C GLY A 526 -26.85 15.34 0.87
N ILE A 527 -27.36 16.55 1.11
CA ILE A 527 -28.62 17.04 0.50
C ILE A 527 -28.41 17.92 -0.75
N GLY A 528 -27.17 18.06 -1.23
CA GLY A 528 -26.80 18.84 -2.42
C GLY A 528 -27.10 20.33 -2.30
N ARG A 529 -26.78 20.96 -1.16
CA ARG A 529 -27.09 22.38 -0.87
C ARG A 529 -25.89 23.23 -0.42
N LEU A 530 -24.66 22.72 -0.52
CA LEU A 530 -23.46 23.55 -0.35
C LEU A 530 -23.41 24.71 -1.36
N THR A 531 -22.77 25.80 -0.93
CA THR A 531 -22.38 26.96 -1.75
C THR A 531 -21.05 27.50 -1.21
N VAL A 532 -20.33 28.32 -1.99
CA VAL A 532 -19.07 28.93 -1.52
C VAL A 532 -19.29 29.78 -0.26
N ASP A 533 -20.42 30.51 -0.15
CA ASP A 533 -20.77 31.30 1.03
C ASP A 533 -20.84 30.46 2.33
N VAL A 534 -21.30 29.21 2.22
CA VAL A 534 -21.36 28.25 3.35
C VAL A 534 -19.96 27.75 3.71
N LEU A 535 -19.14 27.44 2.70
CA LEU A 535 -17.75 27.03 2.91
C LEU A 535 -16.91 28.15 3.51
N GLU A 536 -17.10 29.40 3.07
CA GLU A 536 -16.54 30.61 3.68
C GLU A 536 -16.99 30.79 5.13
N SER A 537 -18.27 30.56 5.42
CA SER A 537 -18.82 30.63 6.80
C SER A 537 -18.24 29.55 7.71
N GLY A 538 -18.00 28.34 7.21
CA GLY A 538 -17.32 27.27 7.93
C GLY A 538 -15.84 27.59 8.20
N ALA A 539 -15.14 28.10 7.18
CA ALA A 539 -13.74 28.53 7.28
C ALA A 539 -13.54 29.70 8.26
N ALA A 540 -14.49 30.64 8.32
CA ALA A 540 -14.44 31.80 9.22
C ALA A 540 -14.39 31.44 10.71
N SER A 541 -14.70 30.20 11.08
CA SER A 541 -14.50 29.67 12.45
C SER A 541 -13.03 29.65 12.89
N GLY A 542 -12.08 29.58 11.96
CA GLY A 542 -10.66 29.40 12.25
C GLY A 542 -10.28 28.03 12.81
N HIS A 543 -11.23 27.10 12.98
CA HIS A 543 -10.98 25.79 13.59
C HIS A 543 -10.34 24.82 12.58
N PRO A 544 -9.14 24.26 12.85
CA PRO A 544 -8.40 23.48 11.86
C PRO A 544 -9.20 22.35 11.19
N LYS A 545 -9.93 21.54 11.96
CA LYS A 545 -10.79 20.46 11.44
C LYS A 545 -11.90 20.95 10.50
N LEU A 546 -12.42 22.16 10.72
CA LEU A 546 -13.45 22.75 9.85
C LEU A 546 -12.82 23.30 8.56
N ILE A 547 -11.62 23.88 8.63
CA ILE A 547 -10.90 24.33 7.43
C ILE A 547 -10.49 23.12 6.58
N GLY A 548 -10.08 22.00 7.20
CA GLY A 548 -9.79 20.75 6.50
C GLY A 548 -11.02 20.15 5.79
N ALA A 549 -12.17 20.11 6.47
CA ALA A 549 -13.42 19.68 5.86
C ALA A 549 -13.87 20.63 4.73
N VAL A 550 -13.77 21.95 4.94
CA VAL A 550 -14.05 22.95 3.89
C VAL A 550 -13.17 22.76 2.67
N ALA A 551 -11.87 22.46 2.83
CA ALA A 551 -10.96 22.18 1.73
C ALA A 551 -11.44 20.96 0.91
N ALA A 552 -11.74 19.83 1.57
CA ALA A 552 -12.26 18.63 0.93
C ALA A 552 -13.59 18.88 0.19
N LEU A 553 -14.46 19.73 0.74
CA LEU A 553 -15.76 20.09 0.17
C LEU A 553 -15.70 21.13 -0.97
N THR A 554 -14.52 21.64 -1.33
CA THR A 554 -14.40 22.60 -2.46
C THR A 554 -14.68 21.98 -3.84
N SER A 555 -14.68 20.65 -3.95
CA SER A 555 -15.09 19.91 -5.17
C SER A 555 -16.58 20.06 -5.52
N GLU A 556 -17.43 20.36 -4.53
CA GLU A 556 -18.88 20.52 -4.69
C GLU A 556 -19.29 21.96 -5.09
N VAL A 557 -18.33 22.86 -5.38
CA VAL A 557 -18.59 24.24 -5.82
C VAL A 557 -17.81 24.60 -7.11
N PRO A 558 -18.21 25.65 -7.87
CA PRO A 558 -17.54 26.01 -9.12
C PRO A 558 -16.04 26.30 -8.98
N ALA A 559 -15.23 25.80 -9.91
CA ALA A 559 -13.76 25.83 -9.86
C ALA A 559 -13.14 27.20 -9.52
N ASP A 560 -13.59 28.29 -10.13
CA ASP A 560 -13.09 29.64 -9.80
C ASP A 560 -13.36 30.02 -8.33
N GLN A 561 -14.53 29.67 -7.80
CA GLN A 561 -14.92 29.95 -6.41
C GLN A 561 -14.16 29.06 -5.42
N ALA A 562 -13.89 27.80 -5.80
CA ALA A 562 -13.00 26.90 -5.06
C ALA A 562 -11.58 27.48 -4.96
N LEU A 563 -11.00 27.93 -6.07
CA LEU A 563 -9.66 28.51 -6.09
C LEU A 563 -9.58 29.82 -5.30
N ASP A 564 -10.54 30.73 -5.48
CA ASP A 564 -10.65 31.98 -4.72
C ASP A 564 -10.70 31.73 -3.19
N LEU A 565 -11.31 30.62 -2.75
CA LEU A 565 -11.33 30.20 -1.35
C LEU A 565 -10.00 29.55 -0.92
N LEU A 566 -9.50 28.57 -1.68
CA LEU A 566 -8.25 27.84 -1.37
C LEU A 566 -7.03 28.77 -1.31
N GLU A 567 -6.94 29.78 -2.18
CA GLU A 567 -5.90 30.83 -2.13
C GLU A 567 -5.91 31.59 -0.80
N ARG A 568 -7.11 31.96 -0.30
CA ARG A 568 -7.25 32.66 0.99
C ARG A 568 -6.91 31.73 2.15
N LEU A 569 -7.38 30.48 2.12
CA LEU A 569 -7.09 29.48 3.14
C LEU A 569 -5.59 29.19 3.24
N ALA A 570 -4.90 29.06 2.11
CA ALA A 570 -3.46 28.86 2.07
C ALA A 570 -2.70 30.01 2.74
N GLY A 571 -3.10 31.27 2.49
CA GLY A 571 -2.52 32.47 3.10
C GLY A 571 -2.63 32.52 4.64
N SER A 572 -3.61 31.85 5.24
CA SER A 572 -3.81 31.75 6.70
C SER A 572 -3.49 30.38 7.31
N SER A 573 -3.19 29.36 6.49
CA SER A 573 -3.10 27.95 6.87
C SER A 573 -2.15 27.63 8.03
N THR A 574 -2.41 26.49 8.70
CA THR A 574 -1.55 25.80 9.67
C THR A 574 -0.97 24.52 9.06
N ALA A 575 0.09 23.96 9.67
CA ALA A 575 0.71 22.71 9.22
C ALA A 575 -0.28 21.52 9.21
N GLU A 576 -1.23 21.49 10.15
CA GLU A 576 -2.30 20.48 10.24
C GLU A 576 -3.24 20.46 9.02
N VAL A 577 -3.43 21.59 8.34
CA VAL A 577 -4.47 21.76 7.32
C VAL A 577 -3.90 22.05 5.92
N ALA A 578 -2.64 22.46 5.84
CA ALA A 578 -1.96 22.65 4.55
C ALA A 578 -2.04 21.41 3.62
N PRO A 579 -1.90 20.15 4.09
CA PRO A 579 -2.00 18.99 3.21
C PRO A 579 -3.38 18.82 2.56
N GLN A 580 -4.46 19.10 3.29
CA GLN A 580 -5.85 19.04 2.80
C GLN A 580 -6.13 20.14 1.78
N ILE A 581 -5.57 21.35 2.01
CA ILE A 581 -5.68 22.46 1.04
C ILE A 581 -4.89 22.13 -0.24
N ALA A 582 -3.71 21.49 -0.13
CA ALA A 582 -2.95 21.03 -1.30
C ALA A 582 -3.72 19.95 -2.07
N ALA A 583 -4.21 18.91 -1.39
CA ALA A 583 -5.02 17.84 -1.97
C ALA A 583 -6.25 18.36 -2.73
N ALA A 584 -6.97 19.34 -2.16
CA ALA A 584 -8.13 19.97 -2.80
C ALA A 584 -7.80 20.63 -4.16
N THR A 585 -6.55 21.00 -4.40
CA THR A 585 -6.13 21.56 -5.70
C THR A 585 -5.90 20.51 -6.80
N THR A 586 -5.85 19.21 -6.48
CA THR A 586 -5.61 18.14 -7.48
C THR A 586 -6.66 18.13 -8.58
N ALA A 587 -7.95 18.15 -8.24
CA ALA A 587 -9.04 18.18 -9.22
C ALA A 587 -9.03 19.44 -10.13
N LEU A 588 -8.25 20.45 -9.77
CA LEU A 588 -8.19 21.77 -10.41
C LEU A 588 -6.90 21.97 -11.23
N SER A 589 -5.87 21.14 -11.05
CA SER A 589 -4.56 21.31 -11.71
C SER A 589 -4.59 21.01 -13.22
N THR A 590 -5.54 20.19 -13.67
CA THR A 590 -5.84 19.91 -15.09
C THR A 590 -6.33 21.15 -15.85
N THR A 591 -7.17 21.97 -15.21
CA THR A 591 -7.95 23.04 -15.86
C THR A 591 -7.48 24.45 -15.49
N HIS A 592 -6.96 24.63 -14.27
CA HIS A 592 -6.56 25.92 -13.69
C HIS A 592 -5.15 25.86 -13.08
N ARG A 593 -4.28 25.04 -13.69
CA ARG A 593 -2.89 24.71 -13.29
C ARG A 593 -2.17 25.83 -12.53
N ASP A 594 -1.97 26.98 -13.16
CA ASP A 594 -1.10 28.04 -12.64
C ASP A 594 -1.63 28.62 -11.31
N ARG A 595 -2.95 28.61 -11.09
CA ARG A 595 -3.57 28.96 -9.78
C ARG A 595 -3.36 27.84 -8.76
N ALA A 596 -3.63 26.59 -9.12
CA ALA A 596 -3.39 25.42 -8.27
C ALA A 596 -1.93 25.34 -7.78
N TRP A 597 -0.98 25.50 -8.70
CA TRP A 597 0.46 25.55 -8.40
C TRP A 597 0.84 26.75 -7.55
N SER A 598 0.25 27.94 -7.78
CA SER A 598 0.46 29.11 -6.91
C SER A 598 0.03 28.85 -5.46
N ILE A 599 -1.09 28.16 -5.25
CA ILE A 599 -1.57 27.74 -3.91
C ILE A 599 -0.56 26.78 -3.27
N GLN A 600 -0.16 25.72 -3.98
CA GLN A 600 0.78 24.70 -3.50
C GLN A 600 2.15 25.29 -3.12
N VAL A 601 2.70 26.16 -3.96
CA VAL A 601 3.97 26.88 -3.72
C VAL A 601 3.85 27.78 -2.49
N ALA A 602 2.73 28.49 -2.31
CA ALA A 602 2.49 29.32 -1.13
C ALA A 602 2.34 28.49 0.17
N LEU A 603 1.66 27.34 0.12
CA LEU A 603 1.56 26.41 1.26
C LEU A 603 2.94 25.88 1.66
N ALA A 604 3.75 25.44 0.70
CA ALA A 604 5.05 24.86 0.96
C ALA A 604 6.09 25.87 1.43
N ALA A 605 6.05 27.11 0.90
CA ALA A 605 6.87 28.21 1.40
C ALA A 605 6.52 28.61 2.86
N ARG A 606 5.28 28.35 3.28
CA ARG A 606 4.78 28.63 4.64
C ARG A 606 5.05 27.49 5.63
N HIS A 607 5.00 26.23 5.17
CA HIS A 607 5.11 25.03 6.00
C HIS A 607 6.23 24.05 5.57
N PRO A 608 7.48 24.52 5.36
CA PRO A 608 8.54 23.73 4.71
C PRO A 608 8.96 22.46 5.47
N ASP A 609 8.62 22.35 6.74
CA ASP A 609 8.94 21.19 7.59
C ASP A 609 7.82 20.14 7.71
N THR A 610 6.68 20.36 7.06
CA THR A 610 5.52 19.44 7.09
C THR A 610 5.68 18.37 5.98
N PRO A 611 6.09 17.12 6.28
CA PRO A 611 6.47 16.19 5.21
C PRO A 611 5.26 15.73 4.39
N ILE A 612 4.14 15.53 5.08
CA ILE A 612 2.85 15.12 4.53
C ILE A 612 2.22 16.14 3.55
N LEU A 613 2.67 17.40 3.57
CA LEU A 613 2.26 18.38 2.57
C LEU A 613 2.75 18.00 1.16
N ILE A 614 3.85 17.23 1.06
CA ILE A 614 4.42 16.80 -0.22
C ILE A 614 3.44 15.85 -0.93
N ASP A 615 2.88 14.84 -0.27
CA ASP A 615 1.89 13.91 -0.85
C ASP A 615 0.67 14.65 -1.45
N GLY A 616 0.17 15.68 -0.76
CA GLY A 616 -0.94 16.51 -1.24
C GLY A 616 -0.58 17.43 -2.41
N ILE A 617 0.70 17.79 -2.56
CA ILE A 617 1.20 18.54 -3.73
C ILE A 617 1.42 17.58 -4.90
N LEU A 618 2.11 16.45 -4.69
CA LEU A 618 2.47 15.49 -5.74
C LEU A 618 1.25 14.95 -6.49
N GLY A 619 0.14 14.67 -5.79
CA GLY A 619 -1.08 14.20 -6.46
C GLY A 619 -1.64 15.18 -7.50
N ALA A 620 -1.38 16.47 -7.33
CA ALA A 620 -1.83 17.52 -8.23
C ALA A 620 -0.88 17.76 -9.43
N LEU A 621 0.25 17.04 -9.54
CA LEU A 621 1.25 17.33 -10.57
C LEU A 621 1.05 16.57 -11.88
N GLU A 622 0.55 15.33 -11.84
CA GLU A 622 0.22 14.51 -13.03
C GLU A 622 1.40 14.33 -14.03
N ASP A 623 2.54 13.82 -13.55
CA ASP A 623 3.81 13.67 -14.30
C ASP A 623 4.42 15.01 -14.78
N ARG A 624 4.25 16.10 -14.01
CA ARG A 624 4.72 17.46 -14.35
C ARG A 624 5.64 18.07 -13.30
N GLU A 625 6.25 17.23 -12.48
CA GLU A 625 7.05 17.62 -11.31
C GLU A 625 8.19 18.56 -11.71
N ALA A 626 8.83 18.31 -12.85
CA ALA A 626 9.87 19.17 -13.41
C ALA A 626 9.37 20.57 -13.79
N ALA A 627 8.15 20.69 -14.32
CA ALA A 627 7.54 21.98 -14.67
C ALA A 627 7.04 22.73 -13.42
N PHE A 628 6.55 22.00 -12.40
CA PHE A 628 6.24 22.56 -11.09
C PHE A 628 7.49 23.08 -10.37
N VAL A 629 8.61 22.35 -10.43
CA VAL A 629 9.91 22.79 -9.87
C VAL A 629 10.41 24.06 -10.57
N GLN A 630 10.30 24.15 -11.91
CA GLN A 630 10.61 25.40 -12.62
C GLN A 630 9.70 26.55 -12.16
N PHE A 631 8.39 26.32 -12.09
CA PHE A 631 7.42 27.32 -11.64
C PHE A 631 7.69 27.81 -10.21
N ALA A 632 8.01 26.91 -9.28
CA ALA A 632 8.37 27.26 -7.90
C ALA A 632 9.68 28.09 -7.81
N SER A 633 10.66 27.78 -8.68
CA SER A 633 11.92 28.53 -8.78
C SER A 633 11.68 29.94 -9.35
N GLU A 634 10.87 30.07 -10.41
CA GLU A 634 10.48 31.37 -10.98
C GLU A 634 9.64 32.21 -10.01
N ALA A 635 8.85 31.57 -9.14
CA ALA A 635 8.12 32.22 -8.04
C ALA A 635 9.03 32.66 -6.86
N GLY A 636 10.32 32.31 -6.89
CA GLY A 636 11.30 32.73 -5.88
C GLY A 636 11.27 31.92 -4.58
N VAL A 637 10.76 30.69 -4.61
CA VAL A 637 10.92 29.74 -3.49
C VAL A 637 12.30 29.10 -3.57
N ASP A 638 13.08 29.29 -2.51
CA ASP A 638 14.48 28.83 -2.37
C ASP A 638 14.59 27.29 -2.43
N GLU A 639 15.80 26.76 -2.64
CA GLU A 639 16.10 25.32 -2.89
C GLU A 639 15.95 24.41 -1.65
N GLY A 640 14.86 24.58 -0.90
CA GLY A 640 14.55 23.86 0.33
C GLY A 640 13.90 22.49 0.11
N ARG A 641 13.36 21.97 1.21
CA ARG A 641 12.80 20.61 1.33
C ARG A 641 11.71 20.29 0.30
N LEU A 642 10.91 21.28 -0.12
CA LEU A 642 9.95 21.13 -1.23
C LEU A 642 10.68 20.80 -2.54
N VAL A 643 11.61 21.65 -2.99
CA VAL A 643 12.32 21.45 -4.27
C VAL A 643 13.11 20.15 -4.23
N GLY A 644 13.74 19.81 -3.10
CA GLY A 644 14.41 18.52 -2.91
C GLY A 644 13.46 17.32 -3.01
N ALA A 645 12.27 17.37 -2.38
CA ALA A 645 11.30 16.28 -2.41
C ALA A 645 10.54 16.18 -3.75
N ALA A 646 10.18 17.31 -4.35
CA ALA A 646 9.60 17.37 -5.69
C ALA A 646 10.63 16.98 -6.77
N THR A 647 11.94 17.20 -6.55
CA THR A 647 13.00 16.68 -7.43
C THR A 647 13.28 15.19 -7.19
N ALA A 648 13.09 14.68 -5.96
CA ALA A 648 13.15 13.24 -5.69
C ALA A 648 11.93 12.50 -6.28
N ALA A 649 10.74 13.08 -6.17
CA ALA A 649 9.52 12.61 -6.83
C ALA A 649 9.60 12.75 -8.35
N ALA A 650 10.15 13.85 -8.87
CA ALA A 650 10.54 13.95 -10.28
C ALA A 650 11.55 12.85 -10.63
N GLY A 651 12.50 12.49 -9.76
CA GLY A 651 13.40 11.35 -9.97
C GLY A 651 12.67 10.00 -10.05
N LEU A 652 11.53 9.86 -9.37
CA LEU A 652 10.64 8.68 -9.39
C LEU A 652 9.66 8.67 -10.58
N ALA A 653 9.25 9.84 -11.10
CA ALA A 653 8.39 9.98 -12.29
C ALA A 653 9.20 10.02 -13.61
N LEU A 654 10.37 10.66 -13.59
CA LEU A 654 11.40 10.60 -14.64
C LEU A 654 12.12 9.24 -14.69
N ALA A 655 11.83 8.34 -13.75
CA ALA A 655 11.93 6.90 -14.00
C ALA A 655 10.78 6.49 -14.94
N THR A 656 10.95 6.90 -16.20
CA THR A 656 9.97 7.02 -17.29
C THR A 656 8.76 6.09 -17.17
N PRO A 657 7.52 6.60 -17.34
CA PRO A 657 6.40 5.77 -17.77
C PRO A 657 6.78 5.20 -19.15
N ALA A 658 7.28 3.97 -19.17
CA ALA A 658 7.51 3.24 -20.41
C ALA A 658 6.15 3.12 -21.08
N ALA A 659 5.96 3.86 -22.19
CA ALA A 659 4.66 4.00 -22.85
C ALA A 659 4.00 2.63 -22.96
N GLU A 660 2.79 2.50 -22.39
CA GLU A 660 2.17 1.18 -22.23
C GLU A 660 1.96 0.57 -23.62
N ARG A 661 2.78 -0.43 -23.95
CA ARG A 661 2.56 -1.26 -25.14
C ARG A 661 1.32 -2.11 -24.81
N PRO A 662 0.15 -1.85 -25.41
CA PRO A 662 -1.04 -2.62 -25.09
C PRO A 662 -0.76 -4.09 -25.38
N LEU A 663 -1.23 -4.97 -24.50
CA LEU A 663 -1.06 -6.41 -24.65
C LEU A 663 -1.54 -6.82 -26.06
N PRO A 664 -0.67 -7.43 -26.90
CA PRO A 664 -1.06 -7.89 -28.23
C PRO A 664 -2.32 -8.78 -28.13
N PRO A 665 -3.38 -8.55 -28.94
CA PRO A 665 -4.66 -9.26 -28.80
C PRO A 665 -4.54 -10.78 -28.84
N GLU A 666 -3.55 -11.32 -29.56
CA GLU A 666 -3.20 -12.74 -29.62
C GLU A 666 -2.72 -13.33 -28.28
N LEU A 667 -2.19 -12.50 -27.36
CA LEU A 667 -1.76 -12.92 -26.03
C LEU A 667 -2.85 -12.79 -24.96
N ALA A 668 -3.97 -12.12 -25.24
CA ALA A 668 -5.05 -11.92 -24.27
C ALA A 668 -5.62 -13.23 -23.67
N PRO A 669 -5.81 -14.33 -24.43
CA PRO A 669 -6.24 -15.61 -23.85
C PRO A 669 -5.19 -16.21 -22.90
N GLN A 670 -3.92 -16.19 -23.30
CA GLN A 670 -2.80 -16.71 -22.51
C GLN A 670 -2.59 -15.91 -21.22
N PHE A 671 -2.72 -14.58 -21.30
CA PHE A 671 -2.63 -13.69 -20.15
C PHE A 671 -3.76 -13.92 -19.14
N ALA A 672 -4.98 -14.16 -19.62
CA ALA A 672 -6.13 -14.46 -18.77
C ALA A 672 -6.02 -15.86 -18.09
N ALA A 673 -5.51 -16.87 -18.81
CA ALA A 673 -5.19 -18.17 -18.21
C ALA A 673 -4.05 -18.05 -17.17
N GLY A 674 -3.02 -17.26 -17.50
CA GLY A 674 -1.88 -16.99 -16.62
C GLY A 674 -2.24 -16.30 -15.31
N LEU A 675 -3.23 -15.39 -15.32
CA LEU A 675 -3.79 -14.78 -14.11
C LEU A 675 -4.39 -15.83 -13.17
N ALA A 676 -5.15 -16.81 -13.68
CA ALA A 676 -5.75 -17.85 -12.85
C ALA A 676 -4.67 -18.73 -12.18
N VAL A 677 -3.68 -19.19 -12.96
CA VAL A 677 -2.53 -19.95 -12.44
C VAL A 677 -1.71 -19.11 -11.45
N TYR A 678 -1.56 -17.81 -11.71
CA TYR A 678 -0.87 -16.88 -10.80
C TYR A 678 -1.56 -16.80 -9.44
N SER A 679 -2.89 -16.61 -9.43
CA SER A 679 -3.68 -16.52 -8.19
C SER A 679 -3.60 -17.80 -7.35
N GLU A 680 -3.55 -18.97 -7.98
CA GLU A 680 -3.47 -20.27 -7.30
C GLU A 680 -2.05 -20.58 -6.76
N TYR A 681 -1.00 -20.39 -7.57
CA TYR A 681 0.36 -20.88 -7.28
C TYR A 681 1.39 -19.81 -6.86
N CYS A 682 1.13 -18.51 -7.08
CA CYS A 682 2.15 -17.47 -6.93
C CYS A 682 1.71 -16.26 -6.09
N GLY A 683 0.47 -15.79 -6.25
CA GLY A 683 -0.06 -14.60 -5.57
C GLY A 683 -0.16 -14.74 -4.05
N THR A 684 -0.21 -15.97 -3.54
CA THR A 684 -0.14 -16.30 -2.10
C THR A 684 1.16 -15.88 -1.43
N CYS A 685 2.25 -15.74 -2.19
CA CYS A 685 3.51 -15.15 -1.75
C CYS A 685 3.72 -13.75 -2.35
N HIS A 686 3.50 -13.59 -3.65
CA HIS A 686 3.88 -12.39 -4.39
C HIS A 686 2.83 -11.26 -4.41
N GLY A 687 1.64 -11.46 -3.81
CA GLY A 687 0.54 -10.49 -3.84
C GLY A 687 -0.23 -10.50 -5.16
N GLY A 688 -1.48 -10.03 -5.18
CA GLY A 688 -2.24 -9.87 -6.44
C GLY A 688 -1.74 -8.73 -7.33
N ASP A 689 -1.04 -7.78 -6.73
CA ASP A 689 -0.35 -6.63 -7.32
C ASP A 689 1.10 -6.94 -7.73
N GLY A 690 1.58 -8.16 -7.48
CA GLY A 690 2.95 -8.57 -7.75
C GLY A 690 4.02 -7.90 -6.90
N GLN A 691 3.67 -7.13 -5.86
CA GLN A 691 4.64 -6.34 -5.08
C GLN A 691 5.43 -7.18 -4.05
N GLY A 692 5.03 -8.42 -3.81
CA GLY A 692 5.63 -9.28 -2.78
C GLY A 692 5.05 -9.03 -1.40
N LEU A 693 4.62 -10.10 -0.70
CA LEU A 693 4.20 -9.94 0.69
C LEU A 693 5.42 -9.66 1.58
N PRO A 694 5.37 -8.63 2.46
CA PRO A 694 6.47 -8.29 3.36
C PRO A 694 6.92 -9.49 4.21
N THR A 695 8.23 -9.67 4.38
CA THR A 695 8.87 -10.83 5.03
C THR A 695 8.71 -12.18 4.33
N VAL A 696 7.92 -12.28 3.25
CA VAL A 696 7.71 -13.53 2.49
C VAL A 696 8.51 -13.54 1.20
N SER A 697 8.26 -12.61 0.27
CA SER A 697 8.88 -12.64 -1.07
C SER A 697 9.18 -11.25 -1.63
N PRO A 698 10.14 -11.10 -2.56
CA PRO A 698 10.41 -9.83 -3.22
C PRO A 698 9.35 -9.48 -4.29
N PRO A 699 9.34 -8.22 -4.79
CA PRO A 699 8.49 -7.81 -5.91
C PRO A 699 8.82 -8.54 -7.23
N LEU A 700 7.76 -8.77 -8.01
CA LEU A 700 7.78 -9.13 -9.43
C LEU A 700 7.55 -7.90 -10.32
N VAL A 701 6.89 -6.86 -9.82
CA VAL A 701 6.71 -5.57 -10.52
C VAL A 701 8.08 -4.96 -10.85
N ARG A 702 8.28 -4.62 -12.13
CA ARG A 702 9.53 -4.09 -12.72
C ARG A 702 10.77 -4.93 -12.41
N SER A 703 10.59 -6.17 -11.96
CA SER A 703 11.67 -6.99 -11.43
C SER A 703 12.53 -7.55 -12.54
N LYS A 704 13.84 -7.28 -12.49
CA LYS A 704 14.80 -7.83 -13.46
C LYS A 704 14.75 -9.36 -13.56
N TRP A 705 14.28 -10.06 -12.51
CA TRP A 705 14.12 -11.52 -12.51
C TRP A 705 12.83 -11.99 -13.17
N ALA A 706 11.78 -11.17 -13.22
CA ALA A 706 10.60 -11.42 -14.04
C ALA A 706 10.86 -11.06 -15.52
N LEU A 707 11.69 -10.04 -15.76
CA LEU A 707 11.96 -9.46 -17.09
C LEU A 707 13.23 -10.01 -17.79
N GLN A 708 14.02 -10.85 -17.13
CA GLN A 708 15.21 -11.50 -17.71
C GLN A 708 14.90 -12.41 -18.91
N ASP A 709 15.96 -12.90 -19.55
CA ASP A 709 15.96 -14.00 -20.52
C ASP A 709 15.10 -15.19 -20.05
N THR A 710 14.42 -15.86 -20.98
CA THR A 710 13.40 -16.86 -20.65
C THR A 710 13.93 -18.14 -20.00
N ASP A 711 15.12 -18.63 -20.37
CA ASP A 711 15.72 -19.85 -19.79
C ASP A 711 15.95 -19.74 -18.27
N PRO A 712 16.71 -18.75 -17.73
CA PRO A 712 16.90 -18.63 -16.29
C PRO A 712 15.60 -18.34 -15.54
N LEU A 713 14.63 -17.62 -16.14
CA LEU A 713 13.31 -17.43 -15.54
C LEU A 713 12.52 -18.75 -15.42
N VAL A 714 12.49 -19.57 -16.46
CA VAL A 714 11.80 -20.88 -16.41
C VAL A 714 12.51 -21.83 -15.42
N ARG A 715 13.85 -21.80 -15.34
CA ARG A 715 14.61 -22.56 -14.32
C ARG A 715 14.34 -22.07 -12.90
N LEU A 716 14.26 -20.76 -12.69
CA LEU A 716 13.91 -20.14 -11.40
C LEU A 716 12.53 -20.62 -10.92
N VAL A 717 11.52 -20.65 -11.80
CA VAL A 717 10.18 -21.13 -11.43
C VAL A 717 10.12 -22.65 -11.26
N LEU A 718 10.79 -23.43 -12.11
CA LEU A 718 10.81 -24.89 -12.01
C LEU A 718 11.54 -25.39 -10.74
N ASP A 719 12.76 -24.92 -10.48
CA ASP A 719 13.64 -25.47 -9.44
C ASP A 719 13.76 -24.57 -8.20
N GLY A 720 13.18 -23.37 -8.23
CA GLY A 720 13.15 -22.43 -7.11
C GLY A 720 14.39 -21.54 -6.99
N MET A 721 14.32 -20.58 -6.07
CA MET A 721 15.41 -19.62 -5.78
C MET A 721 15.73 -19.61 -4.27
N SER A 722 16.97 -19.32 -3.88
CA SER A 722 17.36 -19.17 -2.47
C SER A 722 18.46 -18.13 -2.24
N GLY A 723 18.50 -17.59 -1.01
CA GLY A 723 19.42 -16.53 -0.60
C GLY A 723 19.05 -15.16 -1.16
N ARG A 724 19.98 -14.21 -1.02
CA ARG A 724 19.79 -12.81 -1.41
C ARG A 724 19.44 -12.61 -2.88
N VAL A 725 18.55 -11.67 -3.14
CA VAL A 725 18.09 -11.28 -4.47
C VAL A 725 17.91 -9.75 -4.54
N SER A 726 18.41 -9.14 -5.61
CA SER A 726 18.28 -7.69 -5.81
C SER A 726 17.17 -7.37 -6.79
N VAL A 727 16.19 -6.57 -6.36
CA VAL A 727 15.09 -6.05 -7.18
C VAL A 727 15.10 -4.53 -7.05
N ASP A 728 15.14 -3.85 -8.20
CA ASP A 728 15.21 -2.39 -8.37
C ASP A 728 16.14 -1.67 -7.36
N GLY A 729 17.43 -2.02 -7.41
CA GLY A 729 18.47 -1.50 -6.51
C GLY A 729 18.41 -1.99 -5.06
N THR A 730 17.22 -2.37 -4.57
CA THR A 730 17.02 -2.88 -3.22
C THR A 730 17.50 -4.33 -3.10
N MET A 731 18.14 -4.65 -1.97
CA MET A 731 18.53 -6.01 -1.61
C MET A 731 17.48 -6.64 -0.69
N TYR A 732 16.97 -7.79 -1.11
CA TYR A 732 16.06 -8.66 -0.36
C TYR A 732 16.85 -9.90 0.05
N ASP A 733 16.94 -10.13 1.35
CA ASP A 733 17.65 -11.26 1.97
C ASP A 733 16.94 -11.56 3.30
N VAL A 734 17.26 -12.67 3.97
CA VAL A 734 16.71 -12.97 5.30
C VAL A 734 17.12 -11.85 6.29
N PRO A 735 16.22 -11.29 7.12
CA PRO A 735 14.81 -11.65 7.35
C PRO A 735 13.77 -10.81 6.58
N ARG A 736 14.16 -10.04 5.55
CA ARG A 736 13.22 -9.24 4.73
C ARG A 736 12.33 -10.08 3.80
N ILE A 737 12.73 -11.32 3.52
CA ILE A 737 12.01 -12.34 2.76
C ILE A 737 12.26 -13.72 3.38
N SER A 738 11.47 -14.73 2.99
CA SER A 738 11.53 -16.11 3.48
C SER A 738 12.82 -16.88 3.12
N GLY A 739 13.78 -16.25 2.44
CA GLY A 739 15.09 -16.82 2.08
C GLY A 739 15.07 -17.92 1.01
N VAL A 740 13.91 -18.52 0.73
CA VAL A 740 13.70 -19.55 -0.30
C VAL A 740 12.34 -19.33 -0.98
N MET A 741 12.35 -19.34 -2.31
CA MET A 741 11.19 -19.54 -3.17
C MET A 741 11.16 -21.01 -3.62
N PRO A 742 10.09 -21.77 -3.34
CA PRO A 742 9.99 -23.16 -3.78
C PRO A 742 9.82 -23.26 -5.31
N GLY A 743 10.44 -24.28 -5.91
CA GLY A 743 10.25 -24.60 -7.33
C GLY A 743 9.04 -25.48 -7.58
N ILE A 744 8.30 -25.24 -8.67
CA ILE A 744 7.05 -25.96 -8.99
C ILE A 744 7.22 -27.20 -9.88
N ARG A 745 8.45 -27.59 -10.24
CA ARG A 745 8.75 -28.76 -11.13
C ARG A 745 8.10 -30.06 -10.69
N SER A 746 7.93 -30.27 -9.38
CA SER A 746 7.35 -31.47 -8.76
C SER A 746 5.82 -31.42 -8.57
N THR A 747 5.18 -30.30 -8.92
CA THR A 747 3.72 -30.13 -8.84
C THR A 747 3.01 -30.69 -10.08
N ALA A 748 1.67 -30.63 -10.08
CA ALA A 748 0.85 -31.02 -11.24
C ALA A 748 0.84 -29.98 -12.38
N VAL A 749 1.48 -28.82 -12.22
CA VAL A 749 1.39 -27.69 -13.17
C VAL A 749 2.06 -28.01 -14.51
N THR A 750 1.29 -27.92 -15.59
CA THR A 750 1.72 -28.28 -16.96
C THR A 750 2.67 -27.23 -17.56
N ASP A 751 3.37 -27.60 -18.64
CA ASP A 751 4.25 -26.65 -19.36
C ASP A 751 3.48 -25.49 -19.98
N GLU A 752 2.21 -25.71 -20.33
CA GLU A 752 1.27 -24.68 -20.80
C GLU A 752 0.90 -23.72 -19.65
N GLN A 753 0.51 -24.23 -18.48
CA GLN A 753 0.22 -23.38 -17.30
C GLN A 753 1.45 -22.57 -16.84
N ILE A 754 2.67 -23.12 -16.95
CA ILE A 754 3.90 -22.38 -16.64
C ILE A 754 4.19 -21.30 -17.70
N ALA A 755 3.97 -21.60 -18.98
CA ALA A 755 4.11 -20.61 -20.06
C ALA A 755 3.11 -19.45 -19.90
N ASP A 756 1.89 -19.77 -19.49
CA ASP A 756 0.80 -18.81 -19.26
C ASP A 756 1.07 -17.91 -18.06
N VAL A 757 1.40 -18.48 -16.89
CA VAL A 757 1.68 -17.68 -15.67
C VAL A 757 2.91 -16.78 -15.86
N LEU A 758 3.94 -17.25 -16.56
CA LEU A 758 5.10 -16.44 -16.89
C LEU A 758 4.77 -15.34 -17.90
N THR A 759 3.89 -15.60 -18.86
CA THR A 759 3.42 -14.57 -19.81
C THR A 759 2.58 -13.49 -19.13
N TYR A 760 1.74 -13.87 -18.16
CA TYR A 760 1.03 -12.95 -17.28
C TYR A 760 2.00 -12.10 -16.44
N VAL A 761 2.88 -12.72 -15.66
CA VAL A 761 3.88 -12.01 -14.81
C VAL A 761 4.76 -11.05 -15.62
N ARG A 762 5.06 -11.37 -16.88
CA ARG A 762 5.85 -10.54 -17.80
C ARG A 762 5.10 -9.39 -18.46
N ASN A 763 3.77 -9.31 -18.33
CA ASN A 763 2.95 -8.26 -18.94
C ASN A 763 1.93 -7.62 -17.95
N ALA A 764 1.96 -8.01 -16.68
CA ALA A 764 1.12 -7.45 -15.62
C ALA A 764 1.81 -6.29 -14.87
N TRP A 765 1.03 -5.42 -14.23
CA TRP A 765 1.53 -4.34 -13.35
C TRP A 765 2.54 -3.38 -14.02
N GLY A 766 2.42 -3.17 -15.34
CA GLY A 766 3.36 -2.37 -16.14
C GLY A 766 4.66 -3.07 -16.54
N ASN A 767 4.82 -4.37 -16.23
CA ASN A 767 5.85 -5.19 -16.88
C ASN A 767 5.57 -5.28 -18.39
N GLN A 768 6.62 -5.33 -19.22
CA GLN A 768 6.50 -5.50 -20.66
C GLN A 768 7.62 -6.42 -21.18
N ALA A 769 7.30 -7.67 -21.52
CA ALA A 769 8.23 -8.57 -22.19
C ALA A 769 7.50 -9.61 -23.06
N ASN A 770 8.26 -10.26 -23.94
CA ASN A 770 7.71 -11.31 -24.81
C ASN A 770 7.17 -12.50 -23.99
N ALA A 771 6.08 -13.06 -24.49
CA ALA A 771 5.45 -14.28 -23.98
C ALA A 771 6.41 -15.49 -23.99
N ILE A 772 6.03 -16.53 -23.29
CA ILE A 772 6.74 -17.81 -23.24
C ILE A 772 5.86 -18.89 -23.88
N SER A 773 6.46 -19.81 -24.64
CA SER A 773 5.78 -20.94 -25.26
C SER A 773 5.84 -22.19 -24.39
N ALA A 774 4.78 -23.01 -24.42
CA ALA A 774 4.76 -24.29 -23.71
C ALA A 774 5.86 -25.25 -24.21
N GLU A 775 6.21 -25.19 -25.49
CA GLU A 775 7.31 -25.95 -26.09
C GLU A 775 8.66 -25.57 -25.48
N PHE A 776 8.94 -24.27 -25.30
CA PHE A 776 10.16 -23.80 -24.63
C PHE A 776 10.21 -24.22 -23.15
N VAL A 777 9.08 -24.15 -22.43
CA VAL A 777 9.04 -24.67 -21.04
C VAL A 777 9.31 -26.18 -21.02
N GLY A 778 8.78 -26.94 -21.96
CA GLY A 778 9.07 -28.36 -22.13
C GLY A 778 10.54 -28.66 -22.42
N GLU A 779 11.20 -27.87 -23.29
CA GLU A 779 12.65 -27.96 -23.52
C GLU A 779 13.41 -27.67 -22.21
N VAL A 780 13.12 -26.57 -21.50
CA VAL A 780 13.82 -26.23 -20.24
C VAL A 780 13.52 -27.22 -19.10
N ARG A 781 12.31 -27.80 -19.04
CA ARG A 781 11.97 -28.84 -18.06
C ARG A 781 12.74 -30.13 -18.34
N THR A 782 13.01 -30.47 -19.60
CA THR A 782 13.71 -31.70 -19.99
C THR A 782 15.23 -31.54 -20.18
N THR A 783 15.74 -30.32 -20.35
CA THR A 783 17.17 -30.04 -20.60
C THR A 783 17.90 -29.49 -19.38
N GLY A 784 18.86 -30.27 -18.87
CA GLY A 784 19.74 -29.90 -17.76
C GLY A 784 19.62 -30.84 -16.55
N PRO A 785 20.54 -30.73 -15.58
CA PRO A 785 20.45 -31.49 -14.34
C PRO A 785 19.33 -30.95 -13.46
N VAL A 786 18.34 -31.79 -13.12
CA VAL A 786 17.37 -31.47 -12.06
C VAL A 786 18.14 -31.25 -10.76
N ARG A 787 17.93 -30.10 -10.11
CA ARG A 787 18.66 -29.75 -8.89
C ARG A 787 17.85 -30.13 -7.65
N PRO A 788 18.46 -30.74 -6.62
CA PRO A 788 17.81 -30.96 -5.33
C PRO A 788 17.77 -29.70 -4.46
N GLU A 789 18.55 -28.68 -4.82
CA GLU A 789 18.70 -27.41 -4.12
C GLU A 789 18.29 -26.25 -5.03
N PRO A 790 17.58 -25.22 -4.54
CA PRO A 790 17.22 -24.02 -5.31
C PRO A 790 18.42 -23.25 -5.89
N TYR A 791 18.17 -22.32 -6.81
CA TYR A 791 19.20 -21.46 -7.40
C TYR A 791 19.47 -20.20 -6.55
N THR A 792 20.75 -19.87 -6.31
CA THR A 792 21.09 -18.51 -5.84
C THR A 792 21.05 -17.52 -7.01
N ALA A 793 20.99 -16.22 -6.69
CA ALA A 793 21.12 -15.15 -7.68
C ALA A 793 22.41 -15.30 -8.52
N GLU A 794 23.54 -15.63 -7.88
CA GLU A 794 24.82 -15.87 -8.54
C GLU A 794 24.79 -17.15 -9.40
N LEU A 795 24.09 -18.22 -8.99
CA LEU A 795 23.96 -19.44 -9.79
C LEU A 795 23.04 -19.27 -11.01
N LEU A 796 21.97 -18.48 -10.90
CA LEU A 796 21.12 -18.10 -12.04
C LEU A 796 21.86 -17.19 -13.03
N SER A 797 22.64 -16.24 -12.52
CA SER A 797 23.53 -15.41 -13.34
C SER A 797 24.78 -16.14 -13.86
N ALA A 798 25.10 -17.32 -13.34
CA ALA A 798 26.14 -18.20 -13.88
C ALA A 798 25.58 -19.27 -14.84
N SER A 799 24.28 -19.59 -14.77
CA SER A 799 23.59 -20.46 -15.72
C SER A 799 23.18 -19.72 -17.00
N GLU A 800 24.00 -18.79 -17.50
CA GLU A 800 23.87 -18.21 -18.84
C GLU A 800 24.30 -19.21 -19.94
N SER A 801 23.80 -20.44 -19.90
CA SER A 801 24.04 -21.45 -20.92
C SER A 801 23.43 -21.01 -22.25
N GLY A 802 24.26 -20.42 -23.10
CA GLY A 802 23.86 -19.86 -24.40
C GLY A 802 24.87 -18.86 -24.98
N TRP A 803 25.67 -18.18 -24.14
CA TRP A 803 26.75 -17.32 -24.64
C TRP A 803 27.87 -18.14 -25.29
N THR A 804 28.14 -17.84 -26.55
CA THR A 804 29.29 -18.32 -27.32
C THR A 804 30.23 -17.13 -27.57
N PRO A 805 31.53 -17.22 -27.27
CA PRO A 805 32.47 -16.17 -27.65
C PRO A 805 32.58 -16.11 -29.18
N LEU A 806 32.47 -14.92 -29.76
CA LEU A 806 32.80 -14.66 -31.16
C LEU A 806 34.30 -14.40 -31.35
N PHE A 807 35.02 -14.10 -30.26
CA PHE A 807 36.46 -13.87 -30.27
C PHE A 807 37.08 -14.60 -29.07
N ASP A 808 38.14 -15.37 -29.33
CA ASP A 808 38.83 -16.24 -28.36
C ASP A 808 39.79 -15.48 -27.41
N GLY A 809 40.08 -14.20 -27.70
CA GLY A 809 41.05 -13.38 -26.98
C GLY A 809 42.49 -13.45 -27.53
N ALA A 810 42.75 -14.25 -28.58
CA ALA A 810 44.09 -14.60 -29.04
C ALA A 810 44.27 -14.62 -30.58
N SER A 811 43.21 -14.81 -31.36
CA SER A 811 43.26 -14.96 -32.82
C SER A 811 42.07 -14.29 -33.52
N LEU A 812 42.16 -14.09 -34.84
CA LEU A 812 41.03 -13.64 -35.67
C LEU A 812 40.37 -14.82 -36.40
N GLU A 813 40.44 -16.03 -35.84
CA GLU A 813 39.76 -17.21 -36.42
C GLU A 813 38.23 -17.03 -36.35
N GLY A 814 37.53 -17.35 -37.44
CA GLY A 814 36.09 -17.08 -37.59
C GLY A 814 35.74 -15.68 -38.08
N TRP A 815 36.73 -14.87 -38.48
CA TRP A 815 36.54 -13.52 -39.02
C TRP A 815 37.25 -13.29 -40.36
N SER A 816 36.54 -12.66 -41.30
CA SER A 816 37.02 -12.28 -42.63
C SER A 816 37.01 -10.77 -42.83
N LEU A 817 38.08 -10.22 -43.43
CA LEU A 817 38.18 -8.79 -43.79
C LEU A 817 37.44 -8.48 -45.10
N LEU A 818 36.54 -7.51 -45.07
CA LEU A 818 35.72 -7.07 -46.21
C LEU A 818 35.93 -5.59 -46.59
N ASN A 819 35.84 -5.34 -47.90
CA ASN A 819 36.01 -4.07 -48.62
C ASN A 819 37.37 -3.37 -48.49
N GLY A 820 37.73 -2.90 -47.30
CA GLY A 820 38.90 -2.05 -47.08
C GLY A 820 40.14 -2.81 -46.61
N THR A 821 41.22 -2.07 -46.39
CA THR A 821 42.56 -2.59 -46.07
C THR A 821 43.08 -2.11 -44.71
N ALA A 822 42.21 -1.66 -43.81
CA ALA A 822 42.59 -1.34 -42.43
C ALA A 822 43.24 -2.55 -41.74
N MET A 823 44.15 -2.27 -40.81
CA MET A 823 44.83 -3.32 -40.05
C MET A 823 43.95 -3.78 -38.89
N TYR A 824 43.87 -5.09 -38.69
CA TYR A 824 43.24 -5.71 -37.53
C TYR A 824 44.24 -6.64 -36.84
N GLU A 825 44.40 -6.50 -35.53
CA GLU A 825 45.33 -7.29 -34.71
C GLU A 825 44.60 -7.88 -33.49
N ALA A 826 44.78 -9.18 -33.22
CA ALA A 826 44.37 -9.80 -31.96
C ALA A 826 45.52 -9.70 -30.94
N ARG A 827 45.33 -8.95 -29.84
CA ARG A 827 46.34 -8.79 -28.79
C ARG A 827 45.72 -8.50 -27.42
N ASP A 828 46.31 -9.04 -26.35
CA ASP A 828 45.96 -8.77 -24.95
C ASP A 828 44.46 -8.97 -24.61
N GLY A 829 43.80 -9.96 -25.22
CA GLY A 829 42.37 -10.22 -25.06
C GLY A 829 41.45 -9.28 -25.84
N ARG A 830 41.97 -8.61 -26.89
CA ARG A 830 41.26 -7.58 -27.68
C ARG A 830 41.48 -7.76 -29.18
N ILE A 831 40.51 -7.34 -29.98
CA ILE A 831 40.71 -7.00 -31.38
C ILE A 831 41.02 -5.49 -31.44
N ILE A 832 42.07 -5.12 -32.16
CA ILE A 832 42.49 -3.73 -32.37
C ILE A 832 42.37 -3.44 -33.87
N GLY A 833 41.49 -2.52 -34.25
CA GLY A 833 41.34 -2.03 -35.62
C GLY A 833 42.01 -0.66 -35.77
N THR A 834 42.92 -0.52 -36.74
CA THR A 834 43.73 0.69 -36.95
C THR A 834 43.53 1.25 -38.36
N SER A 835 43.28 2.56 -38.46
CA SER A 835 43.07 3.26 -39.72
C SER A 835 44.34 3.31 -40.59
N VAL A 836 44.18 3.23 -41.92
CA VAL A 836 45.29 3.30 -42.89
C VAL A 836 44.96 4.23 -44.06
N ALA A 837 45.99 4.89 -44.61
CA ALA A 837 45.86 5.84 -45.71
C ALA A 837 45.20 5.21 -46.96
N GLY A 838 44.26 5.93 -47.56
CA GLY A 838 43.60 5.54 -48.82
C GLY A 838 42.63 4.35 -48.77
N SER A 839 42.38 3.76 -47.59
CA SER A 839 41.40 2.67 -47.45
C SER A 839 39.96 3.19 -47.40
N PRO A 840 38.98 2.53 -48.07
CA PRO A 840 37.56 2.70 -47.75
C PRO A 840 37.23 2.05 -46.38
N ASN A 841 35.99 2.25 -45.89
CA ASN A 841 35.52 1.60 -44.66
C ASN A 841 35.76 0.09 -44.74
N SER A 842 36.51 -0.42 -43.77
CA SER A 842 36.96 -1.80 -43.67
C SER A 842 36.14 -2.51 -42.60
N PHE A 843 35.64 -3.70 -42.89
CA PHE A 843 34.81 -4.46 -41.96
C PHE A 843 35.46 -5.80 -41.67
N LEU A 844 35.79 -6.06 -40.40
CA LEU A 844 36.12 -7.41 -39.96
C LEU A 844 34.80 -8.12 -39.61
N ALA A 845 34.33 -9.00 -40.49
CA ALA A 845 33.02 -9.64 -40.42
C ALA A 845 33.12 -11.09 -39.95
N THR A 846 32.12 -11.58 -39.22
CA THR A 846 32.03 -12.99 -38.82
C THR A 846 31.79 -13.90 -40.02
N ASP A 847 32.50 -15.02 -40.09
CA ASP A 847 32.28 -16.05 -41.11
C ASP A 847 30.91 -16.75 -40.97
N ARG A 848 30.22 -16.51 -39.85
CA ARG A 848 28.85 -16.95 -39.54
C ARG A 848 27.84 -15.80 -39.71
N GLU A 849 26.62 -16.18 -40.09
CA GLU A 849 25.43 -15.32 -40.04
C GLU A 849 24.56 -15.66 -38.82
N PHE A 850 23.82 -14.66 -38.33
CA PHE A 850 22.93 -14.74 -37.18
C PHE A 850 21.58 -14.09 -37.50
N SER A 851 20.49 -14.60 -36.92
CA SER A 851 19.14 -14.05 -37.08
C SER A 851 18.61 -13.46 -35.77
N ASP A 852 18.09 -14.30 -34.87
CA ASP A 852 17.58 -13.88 -33.57
C ASP A 852 18.70 -14.07 -32.53
N PHE A 853 19.17 -12.99 -31.90
CA PHE A 853 20.31 -13.02 -30.99
C PHE A 853 20.37 -11.85 -30.00
N ILE A 854 21.17 -12.06 -28.96
CA ILE A 854 21.71 -11.04 -28.05
C ILE A 854 23.22 -11.02 -28.26
N LEU A 855 23.80 -9.87 -28.53
CA LEU A 855 25.24 -9.64 -28.69
C LEU A 855 25.71 -8.69 -27.59
N GLU A 856 26.80 -9.04 -26.91
CA GLU A 856 27.47 -8.18 -25.95
C GLU A 856 28.96 -8.08 -26.26
N LEU A 857 29.51 -6.88 -26.13
CA LEU A 857 30.94 -6.59 -26.27
C LEU A 857 31.29 -5.28 -25.57
N GLU A 858 32.56 -5.12 -25.21
CA GLU A 858 33.09 -3.83 -24.76
C GLU A 858 33.96 -3.20 -25.84
N PHE A 859 33.93 -1.88 -25.97
CA PHE A 859 34.75 -1.11 -26.92
C PHE A 859 35.43 0.11 -26.29
N LEU A 860 36.53 0.55 -26.91
CA LEU A 860 37.27 1.78 -26.60
C LEU A 860 37.71 2.41 -27.94
N VAL A 861 37.50 3.70 -28.13
CA VAL A 861 37.71 4.39 -29.43
C VAL A 861 38.47 5.71 -29.24
N ASP A 862 39.39 6.00 -30.16
CA ASP A 862 40.06 7.30 -30.21
C ASP A 862 39.08 8.42 -30.59
N ARG A 863 39.21 9.58 -29.94
CA ARG A 863 38.27 10.70 -30.00
C ARG A 863 37.89 11.19 -31.40
N ASP A 864 38.81 11.11 -32.35
CA ASP A 864 38.65 11.62 -33.72
C ASP A 864 38.29 10.51 -34.74
N MET A 865 37.83 9.34 -34.26
CA MET A 865 37.52 8.17 -35.07
C MET A 865 36.06 7.70 -34.91
N ASN A 866 35.30 7.69 -36.01
CA ASN A 866 34.02 6.97 -36.08
C ASN A 866 34.26 5.47 -36.35
N SER A 867 33.36 4.65 -35.81
CA SER A 867 33.35 3.19 -35.95
C SER A 867 31.90 2.70 -35.79
N GLY A 868 31.67 1.39 -35.77
CA GLY A 868 30.36 0.81 -35.57
C GLY A 868 30.36 -0.71 -35.57
N ILE A 869 29.26 -1.28 -35.08
CA ILE A 869 28.99 -2.72 -35.06
C ILE A 869 27.88 -3.02 -36.06
N GLN A 870 28.24 -3.64 -37.18
CA GLN A 870 27.27 -4.16 -38.14
C GLN A 870 26.52 -5.36 -37.53
N ILE A 871 25.21 -5.42 -37.74
CA ILE A 871 24.33 -6.51 -37.31
C ILE A 871 23.37 -6.88 -38.44
N ARG A 872 23.18 -8.20 -38.66
CA ARG A 872 22.37 -8.74 -39.77
C ARG A 872 22.73 -8.12 -41.13
N SER A 873 24.02 -7.87 -41.35
CA SER A 873 24.52 -7.21 -42.57
C SER A 873 24.98 -8.20 -43.62
N HIS A 874 25.06 -7.76 -44.88
CA HIS A 874 25.40 -8.57 -46.04
C HIS A 874 26.49 -7.92 -46.91
N SER A 875 27.12 -8.72 -47.76
CA SER A 875 28.15 -8.30 -48.72
C SER A 875 28.01 -9.09 -50.02
N LEU A 876 26.97 -8.77 -50.79
CA LEU A 876 26.56 -9.52 -51.98
C LEU A 876 27.22 -8.95 -53.26
N PRO A 877 27.82 -9.77 -54.15
CA PRO A 877 28.41 -9.29 -55.40
C PRO A 877 27.45 -8.44 -56.25
N GLU A 878 26.18 -8.83 -56.31
CA GLU A 878 25.11 -8.10 -57.00
C GLU A 878 24.75 -6.75 -56.34
N TYR A 879 25.06 -6.56 -55.06
CA TYR A 879 24.81 -5.30 -54.34
C TYR A 879 26.07 -4.42 -54.34
N ARG A 880 26.15 -3.54 -55.35
CA ARG A 880 27.25 -2.57 -55.52
C ARG A 880 28.64 -3.21 -55.47
N ASP A 881 28.83 -4.31 -56.20
CA ASP A 881 30.11 -5.02 -56.34
C ASP A 881 30.68 -5.52 -54.99
N GLY A 882 29.82 -6.13 -54.17
CA GLY A 882 30.21 -6.66 -52.86
C GLY A 882 30.39 -5.60 -51.78
N ARG A 883 29.64 -4.48 -51.81
CA ARG A 883 29.66 -3.51 -50.71
C ARG A 883 28.96 -4.09 -49.49
N VAL A 884 29.64 -4.08 -48.33
CA VAL A 884 29.02 -4.32 -47.02
C VAL A 884 27.88 -3.33 -46.78
N HIS A 885 26.70 -3.83 -46.47
CA HIS A 885 25.48 -3.05 -46.25
C HIS A 885 24.53 -3.75 -45.25
N GLY A 886 23.77 -2.97 -44.48
CA GLY A 886 22.88 -3.48 -43.43
C GLY A 886 22.84 -2.56 -42.23
N TYR A 887 22.38 -3.04 -41.07
CA TYR A 887 22.25 -2.20 -39.88
C TYR A 887 23.60 -2.06 -39.15
N GLN A 888 23.99 -0.83 -38.84
CA GLN A 888 25.15 -0.47 -38.04
C GLN A 888 24.69 0.19 -36.74
N VAL A 889 25.10 -0.37 -35.61
CA VAL A 889 25.07 0.31 -34.30
C VAL A 889 26.28 1.23 -34.25
N GLU A 890 26.04 2.54 -34.20
CA GLU A 890 27.07 3.57 -34.36
C GLU A 890 28.01 3.66 -33.15
N ILE A 891 29.31 3.88 -33.40
CA ILE A 891 30.27 4.42 -32.44
C ILE A 891 30.68 5.82 -32.90
N ASP A 892 30.22 6.83 -32.17
CA ASP A 892 30.36 8.25 -32.48
C ASP A 892 30.87 9.02 -31.25
N PRO A 893 32.19 9.24 -31.15
CA PRO A 893 32.81 10.03 -30.09
C PRO A 893 32.72 11.55 -30.29
N SER A 894 32.13 12.03 -31.39
CA SER A 894 31.99 13.46 -31.66
C SER A 894 30.93 14.13 -30.79
N ASP A 895 30.88 15.47 -30.78
CA ASP A 895 29.87 16.23 -30.03
C ASP A 895 28.40 15.96 -30.45
N ARG A 896 28.18 15.27 -31.58
CA ARG A 896 26.87 14.75 -32.01
C ARG A 896 26.36 13.63 -31.08
N LYS A 897 27.28 12.79 -30.57
CA LYS A 897 27.05 11.74 -29.57
C LYS A 897 25.94 10.74 -29.92
N TRP A 898 25.87 10.28 -31.17
CA TRP A 898 24.88 9.25 -31.57
C TRP A 898 25.37 7.81 -31.34
N THR A 899 26.31 7.58 -30.42
CA THR A 899 26.81 6.24 -30.07
C THR A 899 25.66 5.36 -29.55
N GLY A 900 25.44 4.20 -30.20
CA GLY A 900 24.30 3.31 -29.94
C GLY A 900 23.04 3.62 -30.76
N GLY A 901 23.02 4.72 -31.52
CA GLY A 901 22.02 4.95 -32.58
C GLY A 901 22.20 3.97 -33.75
N LEU A 902 21.18 3.89 -34.62
CA LEU A 902 21.14 2.92 -35.71
C LEU A 902 21.17 3.57 -37.10
N TYR A 903 22.15 3.17 -37.90
CA TYR A 903 22.41 3.63 -39.25
C TYR A 903 22.38 2.45 -40.24
N ASP A 904 21.70 2.59 -41.38
CA ASP A 904 21.57 1.53 -42.38
C ASP A 904 22.65 1.70 -43.46
N GLU A 905 23.86 1.22 -43.13
CA GLU A 905 25.10 1.44 -43.88
C GLU A 905 24.98 1.01 -45.34
N ALA A 906 25.50 1.88 -46.20
CA ALA A 906 25.41 1.90 -47.65
C ALA A 906 23.97 1.80 -48.24
N ARG A 907 22.91 1.74 -47.43
CA ARG A 907 21.55 1.38 -47.84
C ARG A 907 20.54 2.52 -47.63
N ARG A 908 19.90 2.67 -46.46
CA ARG A 908 18.92 3.75 -46.18
C ARG A 908 19.49 4.97 -45.43
N GLY A 909 20.64 4.84 -44.78
CA GLY A 909 21.16 5.88 -43.89
C GLY A 909 20.50 5.85 -42.50
N TRP A 910 20.40 6.99 -41.81
CA TRP A 910 19.91 7.05 -40.42
C TRP A 910 18.50 6.50 -40.26
N LEU A 911 18.35 5.47 -39.42
CA LEU A 911 17.07 4.93 -38.99
C LEU A 911 16.69 5.45 -37.59
N PHE A 912 17.67 5.52 -36.69
CA PHE A 912 17.48 5.97 -35.31
C PHE A 912 18.68 6.84 -34.86
N PRO A 913 18.70 8.15 -35.19
CA PRO A 913 19.64 9.11 -34.60
C PRO A 913 19.23 9.44 -33.16
N LEU A 914 20.18 9.87 -32.31
CA LEU A 914 19.90 10.15 -30.89
C LEU A 914 19.52 11.62 -30.60
N ASP A 915 19.13 12.38 -31.62
CA ASP A 915 18.64 13.75 -31.45
C ASP A 915 17.36 13.79 -30.61
N GLY A 916 17.36 14.62 -29.56
CA GLY A 916 16.25 14.70 -28.61
C GLY A 916 16.30 13.65 -27.49
N PHE A 917 17.30 12.76 -27.48
CA PHE A 917 17.48 11.72 -26.46
C PHE A 917 18.73 12.00 -25.58
N PRO A 918 18.76 13.07 -24.77
CA PRO A 918 19.98 13.50 -24.07
C PRO A 918 20.54 12.45 -23.10
N ARG A 919 19.70 11.60 -22.50
CA ARG A 919 20.13 10.47 -21.67
C ARG A 919 20.90 9.41 -22.48
N ALA A 920 20.48 9.15 -23.72
CA ALA A 920 21.16 8.23 -24.63
C ALA A 920 22.47 8.85 -25.17
N GLN A 921 22.44 10.13 -25.56
CA GLN A 921 23.64 10.88 -25.96
C GLN A 921 24.69 11.00 -24.83
N ALA A 922 24.26 10.97 -23.57
CA ALA A 922 25.15 10.98 -22.40
C ALA A 922 25.64 9.58 -21.97
N ALA A 923 25.21 8.49 -22.63
CA ALA A 923 25.55 7.13 -22.22
C ALA A 923 27.00 6.75 -22.56
N PHE A 924 27.53 7.24 -23.68
CA PHE A 924 28.91 7.00 -24.10
C PHE A 924 29.92 7.83 -23.30
N ARG A 925 31.03 7.21 -22.94
CA ARG A 925 32.13 7.82 -22.19
C ARG A 925 33.42 7.76 -23.00
N GLN A 926 33.85 8.92 -23.49
CA GLN A 926 35.13 9.03 -24.19
C GLN A 926 36.30 8.65 -23.26
N ASP A 927 37.33 8.02 -23.82
CA ASP A 927 38.54 7.58 -23.12
C ASP A 927 38.32 6.46 -22.06
N GLU A 928 37.10 5.91 -21.93
CA GLU A 928 36.73 4.73 -21.11
C GLU A 928 36.37 3.49 -21.96
N TRP A 929 36.39 2.30 -21.34
CA TRP A 929 35.75 1.11 -21.92
C TRP A 929 34.22 1.21 -21.78
N ASN A 930 33.52 1.08 -22.89
CA ASN A 930 32.07 1.17 -22.98
C ASN A 930 31.47 -0.20 -23.30
N HIS A 931 30.43 -0.62 -22.59
CA HIS A 931 29.69 -1.85 -22.87
C HIS A 931 28.55 -1.59 -23.86
N PHE A 932 28.49 -2.40 -24.92
CA PHE A 932 27.30 -2.57 -25.74
C PHE A 932 26.56 -3.85 -25.34
N ARG A 933 25.24 -3.74 -25.21
CA ARG A 933 24.30 -4.86 -25.43
C ARG A 933 23.46 -4.54 -26.65
N ILE A 934 23.31 -5.50 -27.55
CA ILE A 934 22.57 -5.36 -28.81
C ILE A 934 21.64 -6.57 -28.93
N GLU A 935 20.34 -6.35 -28.96
CA GLU A 935 19.33 -7.38 -29.15
C GLU A 935 18.72 -7.23 -30.53
N ALA A 936 18.65 -8.32 -31.29
CA ALA A 936 17.96 -8.37 -32.58
C ALA A 936 17.12 -9.64 -32.59
N VAL A 937 15.82 -9.54 -32.31
CA VAL A 937 14.91 -10.68 -32.09
C VAL A 937 13.60 -10.45 -32.84
N GLY A 938 13.30 -11.32 -33.80
CA GLY A 938 12.28 -11.03 -34.81
C GLY A 938 12.66 -9.78 -35.60
N ASP A 939 11.69 -8.92 -35.86
CA ASP A 939 11.93 -7.64 -36.53
C ASP A 939 12.38 -6.53 -35.55
N HIS A 940 12.50 -6.84 -34.26
CA HIS A 940 12.82 -5.89 -33.19
C HIS A 940 14.33 -5.79 -32.96
N ILE A 941 14.89 -4.59 -33.09
CA ILE A 941 16.29 -4.26 -32.85
C ILE A 941 16.37 -3.25 -31.69
N ARG A 942 17.14 -3.57 -30.65
CA ARG A 942 17.37 -2.73 -29.47
C ARG A 942 18.84 -2.66 -29.12
N THR A 943 19.29 -1.51 -28.62
CA THR A 943 20.70 -1.29 -28.26
C THR A 943 20.81 -0.57 -26.92
N TRP A 944 21.82 -0.94 -26.14
CA TRP A 944 22.18 -0.27 -24.88
C TRP A 944 23.66 0.08 -24.87
N VAL A 945 23.98 1.27 -24.35
CA VAL A 945 25.35 1.73 -24.06
C VAL A 945 25.47 1.87 -22.55
N ASN A 946 26.41 1.16 -21.92
CA ASN A 946 26.65 1.21 -20.46
C ASN A 946 25.36 1.02 -19.62
N GLY A 947 24.45 0.16 -20.08
CA GLY A 947 23.14 -0.11 -19.45
C GLY A 947 22.02 0.89 -19.76
N VAL A 948 22.28 1.96 -20.52
CA VAL A 948 21.26 2.92 -20.98
C VAL A 948 20.75 2.51 -22.36
N LEU A 949 19.44 2.34 -22.53
CA LEU A 949 18.81 2.09 -23.84
C LEU A 949 19.05 3.28 -24.77
N THR A 950 19.51 3.02 -26.00
CA THR A 950 19.85 4.05 -27.00
C THR A 950 19.01 3.94 -28.27
N THR A 951 18.82 2.75 -28.84
CA THR A 951 17.83 2.49 -29.92
C THR A 951 16.77 1.49 -29.44
N ASP A 952 15.52 1.73 -29.84
CA ASP A 952 14.45 0.72 -29.90
C ASP A 952 13.71 0.91 -31.25
N LEU A 953 13.78 -0.09 -32.14
CA LEU A 953 13.28 0.00 -33.51
C LEU A 953 12.73 -1.35 -33.99
N ILE A 954 11.55 -1.34 -34.63
CA ILE A 954 11.03 -2.50 -35.36
C ILE A 954 11.25 -2.27 -36.86
N ASP A 955 12.08 -3.10 -37.50
CA ASP A 955 12.39 -3.02 -38.93
C ASP A 955 12.58 -4.42 -39.57
N PRO A 956 11.66 -4.89 -40.43
CA PRO A 956 11.66 -6.25 -40.97
C PRO A 956 12.58 -6.45 -42.20
N LEU A 957 13.37 -5.44 -42.60
CA LEU A 957 14.03 -5.46 -43.93
C LEU A 957 15.09 -6.56 -44.07
N THR A 958 15.76 -6.97 -42.99
CA THR A 958 16.80 -8.01 -43.05
C THR A 958 16.83 -8.81 -41.74
N PRO A 959 16.20 -10.00 -41.70
CA PRO A 959 16.05 -10.80 -40.47
C PRO A 959 17.29 -11.65 -40.14
N ARG A 960 18.32 -11.65 -40.99
CA ARG A 960 19.54 -12.46 -40.86
C ARG A 960 20.70 -11.82 -41.63
N GLY A 961 21.92 -11.97 -41.14
CA GLY A 961 23.17 -11.62 -41.82
C GLY A 961 24.38 -11.75 -40.89
N PHE A 962 25.57 -11.35 -41.29
CA PHE A 962 26.76 -11.37 -40.43
C PHE A 962 26.77 -10.23 -39.41
N ILE A 963 27.67 -10.35 -38.41
CA ILE A 963 28.09 -9.26 -37.53
C ILE A 963 29.46 -8.77 -38.02
N ALA A 964 29.76 -7.47 -37.94
CA ALA A 964 31.09 -6.98 -38.31
C ALA A 964 31.55 -5.75 -37.51
N LEU A 965 32.85 -5.67 -37.27
CA LEU A 965 33.51 -4.54 -36.61
C LEU A 965 34.02 -3.57 -37.69
N GLN A 966 33.70 -2.27 -37.58
CA GLN A 966 34.10 -1.27 -38.58
C GLN A 966 35.33 -0.46 -38.18
N VAL A 967 36.28 -0.32 -39.11
CA VAL A 967 37.23 0.80 -39.16
C VAL A 967 36.81 1.72 -40.31
N HIS A 968 36.37 2.93 -39.98
CA HIS A 968 35.92 3.92 -40.96
C HIS A 968 37.11 4.46 -41.78
N SER A 969 36.88 4.89 -43.03
CA SER A 969 37.91 5.57 -43.83
C SER A 969 38.24 6.95 -43.23
N VAL A 970 39.52 7.30 -43.21
CA VAL A 970 40.06 8.54 -42.62
C VAL A 970 40.77 9.40 -43.66
N SER A 971 40.94 10.69 -43.37
CA SER A 971 41.92 11.55 -44.06
C SER A 971 43.35 11.21 -43.62
N ASP A 972 44.35 11.63 -44.42
CA ASP A 972 45.77 11.32 -44.17
C ASP A 972 46.29 11.80 -42.79
N GLU A 973 45.64 12.80 -42.18
CA GLU A 973 45.99 13.32 -40.86
C GLU A 973 45.51 12.42 -39.69
N ASN A 974 44.50 11.57 -39.94
CA ASN A 974 43.85 10.68 -38.96
C ASN A 974 44.25 9.21 -39.17
N VAL A 975 45.36 8.96 -39.87
CA VAL A 975 45.94 7.64 -40.11
C VAL A 975 46.68 7.15 -38.86
N GLY A 976 46.38 5.93 -38.42
CA GLY A 976 46.92 5.34 -37.19
C GLY A 976 46.02 5.50 -35.95
N LEU A 977 44.87 6.18 -36.07
CA LEU A 977 43.82 6.15 -35.06
C LEU A 977 43.26 4.73 -34.92
N GLY A 978 42.86 4.39 -33.69
CA GLY A 978 42.45 3.04 -33.31
C GLY A 978 41.07 2.96 -32.65
N VAL A 979 40.47 1.79 -32.81
CA VAL A 979 39.33 1.30 -32.04
C VAL A 979 39.66 -0.11 -31.54
N GLN A 980 39.29 -0.42 -30.30
CA GLN A 980 39.54 -1.70 -29.64
C GLN A 980 38.22 -2.32 -29.21
N TRP A 981 38.08 -3.63 -29.38
CA TRP A 981 36.92 -4.41 -28.93
C TRP A 981 37.36 -5.62 -28.12
N ARG A 982 36.61 -5.98 -27.07
CA ARG A 982 36.89 -7.17 -26.23
C ARG A 982 35.61 -7.79 -25.67
N GLY A 983 35.73 -9.00 -25.14
CA GLY A 983 34.60 -9.70 -24.50
C GLY A 983 33.45 -10.03 -25.44
N ILE A 984 33.70 -10.10 -26.75
CA ILE A 984 32.67 -10.25 -27.79
C ILE A 984 31.99 -11.62 -27.65
N ARG A 985 30.76 -11.64 -27.13
CA ARG A 985 29.95 -12.84 -26.88
C ARG A 985 28.56 -12.70 -27.50
N ILE A 986 28.04 -13.78 -28.06
CA ILE A 986 26.70 -13.83 -28.64
C ILE A 986 25.89 -14.98 -28.05
N LYS A 987 24.60 -14.73 -27.80
CA LYS A 987 23.60 -15.74 -27.39
C LYS A 987 22.54 -15.79 -28.48
N GLU A 988 22.54 -16.86 -29.26
CA GLU A 988 21.55 -17.10 -30.30
C GLU A 988 20.20 -17.43 -29.63
N VAL A 989 19.18 -16.62 -29.89
CA VAL A 989 17.85 -16.72 -29.28
C VAL A 989 17.01 -17.69 -30.09
N ARG A 990 16.63 -18.80 -29.46
CA ARG A 990 15.62 -19.72 -29.98
C ARG A 990 14.22 -19.19 -29.67
N ARG A 991 13.26 -19.49 -30.53
CA ARG A 991 11.83 -19.23 -30.34
C ARG A 991 11.15 -20.48 -29.80
#